data_AF-A0A1F5VXU2-F1
#
_entry.id   AF-A0A1F5VXU2-F1
#
_cell.length_a   1.000
_cell.length_b   1.000
_cell.length_c   1.000
_cell.angle_alpha   90.00
_cell.angle_beta   90.00
_cell.angle_gamma   90.00
#
_symmetry.space_group_name_H-M   'P 1'
#
loop_
_entity.id
_entity.type
_entity.pdbx_description
1 polymer ?
#
loop_
_entity_poly.entity_id
_entity_poly.type
_entity_poly.pdbx_seq_one_letter_code
_entity_poly.pdbx_strand_id
1 'polypeptide(L)'
;MKLKYFIYFTCIFFIFALALLWNARIATPNDSSEFVSKSNTSTAFMKANNFHHLTLNDRISCQEAIERVYWKFRIWPDTNPQFKPAFESIMTKEIITAKVEDTLKKSNALEYYWNKVITSNELQTELNRIAANTKQPEILKEIWNVLDNDPHLIAECLVRPLLANNLMKQLYAFDERFQSELHKTAETEWQSFKNNHKFQIEKGQYIEYEYYRFDSAIERQNIIIDAPNVLKEIEWKRLITTLSNNFGIALEPNQHIDKLTDKLPVNKPSKLIEDETKIISMIILSKDKNTIKTGLIEWKKVSFDKWWAERTNLFSPIIAEPVFEYILPPTINVSLPCTNDGWTPTSLTNVPTGRYQHVAVWTGAEMIVWGGYGSTGYYDTGGLYYPSTDTWMSTSTTDAPSPRFWHVGLWMGTEMIVWGGHDGTTWINTGGKYNPNTDSWTPTSNTNAPSERSGHTGVWTGTEMIVWGGVNSTGNQNTGGKYNPNTDSWFPTSTINAPDKRVYHSAVWTASWMIIWGGHDNLNYYSTGGKYNPSANSWTPTSTTGAPQARELNSTVWTGTEMIVWGGHYYDLTTHYYLDTGGRYNPTSDSWTAISATSVPAARGYHTGIWSGTEMIVWGGYSGMGGNYYFNDGGRYNPITNSWTPTTTTNAPSQRYYQSAIWTGTEMIIWSGTDDVTNFDTGGRYCALQCTTPTYDSGLKAPVCPLTNCCESGTLLDSRDTINIQSEPNQPNTINDSCADGAVGNYHDDESLDSMLIRTVDGSYIRPGKTVIMSADTWCNRDTDFIDFYYTTTVTPPTWTFVETYQSSSNTPHLETFSHTFSIPVITGVQALRGNFRRDGSASYCSTGNRDDHDDLILTICGTLQPAQNPDPANGSTSCSSPTLSWDPVPNAISYDVWADGSQICSDINVTYCPTTFTSGTYEWYVMSKNICGEGYAGYFWSFSIAGVPSGLTNNSAADVNGCADSGVEITWNSDPADWGDGGGGGSRTYDIIRDSIDIYTGIPYGTTTYIDTTGVNGTIYNYKVRYNNKCGLSSETDPGATAADNLPFAPTGLTNNSASDLDSCQDTGVEISWTQDPVNWGDNGSGTRTFDVIRDGSDIATDISYSTTAYIDNSGANETIYSYTVRYKNGCGLSAETTPGASAKDDVDATPPGDIGNSLLPSKAGSDIALVWINVADAASYNVYRGLTASAPFPSGWIIIAQPSVNSYNDPVLSDTINYYYKILAVDICGNTSGN
;
A
#
# COMPACT_ATOMS: atom_id res chain seq x y z
N MET A 1 -3.44 -14.31 -66.53
CA MET A 1 -2.20 -14.31 -67.35
C MET A 1 -2.53 -13.67 -68.69
N LYS A 2 -1.99 -12.47 -69.01
CA LYS A 2 -2.38 -11.62 -70.16
C LYS A 2 -3.86 -11.12 -70.04
N LEU A 3 -4.33 -10.01 -70.65
CA LEU A 3 -3.73 -9.05 -71.58
C LEU A 3 -4.45 -7.65 -71.52
N LYS A 4 -3.70 -6.52 -71.48
CA LYS A 4 -4.02 -5.16 -72.05
C LYS A 4 -5.31 -4.40 -71.64
N TYR A 5 -5.49 -3.06 -71.78
CA TYR A 5 -4.68 -1.80 -71.83
C TYR A 5 -5.65 -0.64 -72.23
N PHE A 6 -5.51 0.62 -71.75
CA PHE A 6 -5.87 1.93 -72.39
C PHE A 6 -5.74 3.07 -71.32
N ILE A 7 -4.73 3.98 -71.34
CA ILE A 7 -4.66 5.33 -72.00
C ILE A 7 -5.62 6.38 -71.38
N TYR A 8 -5.28 7.50 -70.68
CA TYR A 8 -4.04 8.26 -70.27
C TYR A 8 -3.78 9.60 -71.05
N PHE A 9 -3.52 10.72 -70.31
CA PHE A 9 -3.08 12.10 -70.70
C PHE A 9 -4.18 13.11 -71.16
N THR A 10 -4.04 14.46 -71.08
CA THR A 10 -2.89 15.41 -70.94
C THR A 10 -3.20 16.58 -69.96
N CYS A 11 -2.29 17.38 -69.35
CA CYS A 11 -0.82 17.39 -69.06
C CYS A 11 -0.64 18.32 -67.80
N ILE A 12 0.39 19.15 -67.44
CA ILE A 12 1.67 19.73 -67.94
C ILE A 12 2.48 20.15 -66.66
N PHE A 13 3.82 20.30 -66.55
CA PHE A 13 5.03 19.55 -66.95
C PHE A 13 6.29 20.19 -66.26
N PHE A 14 7.48 19.58 -66.41
CA PHE A 14 8.87 20.08 -66.16
C PHE A 14 9.57 19.91 -64.78
N ILE A 15 10.91 19.77 -64.85
CA ILE A 15 11.79 19.06 -63.89
C ILE A 15 13.27 19.54 -63.97
N PHE A 16 13.91 19.71 -62.80
CA PHE A 16 15.35 19.60 -62.40
C PHE A 16 16.54 20.27 -63.15
N ALA A 17 17.48 20.81 -62.34
CA ALA A 17 18.94 20.75 -62.52
C ALA A 17 19.68 20.84 -61.14
N LEU A 18 20.92 20.34 -61.02
CA LEU A 18 21.66 20.13 -59.74
C LEU A 18 22.59 21.30 -59.32
N ALA A 19 22.92 21.40 -58.01
CA ALA A 19 24.27 21.09 -57.44
C ALA A 19 24.76 21.94 -56.22
N LEU A 20 25.65 21.31 -55.42
CA LEU A 20 26.69 21.87 -54.52
C LEU A 20 26.36 22.35 -53.09
N LEU A 21 27.44 22.61 -52.32
CA LEU A 21 27.56 22.54 -50.85
C LEU A 21 28.13 23.83 -50.21
N TRP A 22 27.93 23.92 -48.89
CA TRP A 22 28.85 24.48 -47.87
C TRP A 22 28.73 25.95 -47.39
N ASN A 23 28.72 26.08 -46.05
CA ASN A 23 29.14 27.17 -45.18
C ASN A 23 28.45 28.56 -45.17
N ALA A 24 27.53 28.70 -44.20
CA ALA A 24 27.63 29.58 -43.03
C ALA A 24 27.80 31.11 -43.16
N ARG A 25 26.97 31.84 -42.38
CA ARG A 25 27.40 33.02 -41.61
C ARG A 25 26.53 33.22 -40.36
N ILE A 26 27.16 33.71 -39.29
CA ILE A 26 26.53 34.12 -38.03
C ILE A 26 26.16 35.60 -38.13
N ALA A 27 25.03 35.99 -37.53
CA ALA A 27 24.72 37.37 -37.19
C ALA A 27 24.06 37.44 -35.80
N THR A 28 24.59 38.28 -34.92
CA THR A 28 24.11 38.51 -33.55
C THR A 28 23.23 39.77 -33.47
N PRO A 29 22.42 39.96 -32.41
CA PRO A 29 21.39 40.99 -32.38
C PRO A 29 21.90 42.37 -31.94
N ASN A 30 21.20 43.41 -32.41
CA ASN A 30 20.81 44.64 -31.70
C ASN A 30 20.12 45.59 -32.71
N ASP A 31 18.99 46.19 -32.36
CA ASP A 31 18.99 47.55 -31.82
C ASP A 31 17.64 47.92 -31.18
N SER A 32 17.53 49.11 -30.59
CA SER A 32 16.42 49.50 -29.68
C SER A 32 15.80 50.87 -29.98
N SER A 33 14.57 51.10 -29.46
CA SER A 33 13.79 52.36 -29.50
C SER A 33 13.36 52.85 -30.90
N GLU A 34 12.22 53.53 -31.13
CA GLU A 34 11.23 54.20 -30.27
C GLU A 34 9.80 53.96 -30.80
N PHE A 35 8.77 54.03 -29.94
CA PHE A 35 7.68 55.05 -30.00
C PHE A 35 6.61 54.79 -28.92
N VAL A 36 6.09 55.85 -28.28
CA VAL A 36 5.09 55.75 -27.19
C VAL A 36 3.88 56.64 -27.46
N SER A 37 2.68 56.05 -27.56
CA SER A 37 1.43 56.71 -27.17
C SER A 37 0.22 55.77 -27.09
N LYS A 38 -0.40 55.70 -25.90
CA LYS A 38 -1.86 55.59 -25.59
C LYS A 38 -2.72 54.66 -26.50
N SER A 39 -3.52 53.72 -25.97
CA SER A 39 -4.42 53.87 -24.81
C SER A 39 -4.84 52.53 -24.17
N ASN A 40 -5.38 52.58 -22.95
CA ASN A 40 -5.83 51.40 -22.18
C ASN A 40 -7.11 50.77 -22.76
N THR A 41 -7.13 49.43 -22.94
CA THR A 41 -8.29 48.50 -22.66
C THR A 41 -7.93 47.04 -23.00
N SER A 42 -7.23 46.32 -22.11
CA SER A 42 -7.33 44.85 -21.95
C SER A 42 -6.38 44.33 -20.85
N THR A 43 -6.93 43.85 -19.73
CA THR A 43 -6.18 43.08 -18.71
C THR A 43 -6.79 41.68 -18.53
N ALA A 44 -7.18 41.09 -19.65
CA ALA A 44 -7.47 39.67 -19.86
C ALA A 44 -6.83 39.29 -21.20
N PHE A 45 -6.46 38.01 -21.37
CA PHE A 45 -5.67 37.50 -22.51
C PHE A 45 -4.23 38.01 -22.62
N MET A 46 -3.44 37.83 -21.54
CA MET A 46 -2.02 37.43 -21.66
C MET A 46 -1.52 36.81 -20.33
N LYS A 47 -1.84 35.54 -20.08
CA LYS A 47 -0.96 34.69 -19.25
C LYS A 47 0.25 34.36 -20.14
N ALA A 48 1.46 34.54 -19.62
CA ALA A 48 2.67 34.19 -20.35
C ALA A 48 2.89 32.67 -20.37
N ASN A 49 3.53 32.16 -21.42
CA ASN A 49 3.93 30.75 -21.52
C ASN A 49 5.11 30.45 -20.59
N ASN A 50 4.82 30.21 -19.31
CA ASN A 50 5.73 29.46 -18.45
C ASN A 50 5.54 27.97 -18.78
N PHE A 51 6.48 27.38 -19.54
CA PHE A 51 6.58 25.93 -19.63
C PHE A 51 7.01 25.40 -18.26
N HIS A 52 6.09 24.75 -17.54
CA HIS A 52 6.37 24.17 -16.23
C HIS A 52 7.26 22.94 -16.39
N HIS A 53 8.48 23.03 -15.85
CA HIS A 53 9.26 21.85 -15.47
C HIS A 53 8.72 21.33 -14.13
N LEU A 54 8.54 20.00 -14.02
CA LEU A 54 7.98 19.41 -12.80
C LEU A 54 9.07 19.15 -11.78
N THR A 55 8.99 19.83 -10.63
CA THR A 55 9.89 19.57 -9.51
C THR A 55 9.58 18.22 -8.87
N LEU A 56 10.51 17.70 -8.06
CA LEU A 56 10.29 16.47 -7.29
C LEU A 56 9.04 16.59 -6.39
N ASN A 57 8.74 17.78 -5.85
CA ASN A 57 7.56 18.01 -5.03
C ASN A 57 6.26 17.96 -5.85
N ASP A 58 6.22 18.57 -7.04
CA ASP A 58 5.05 18.50 -7.93
C ASP A 58 4.77 17.03 -8.30
N ARG A 59 5.84 16.27 -8.57
CA ARG A 59 5.79 14.83 -8.86
C ARG A 59 5.31 13.99 -7.67
N ILE A 60 5.62 14.39 -6.43
CA ILE A 60 5.09 13.75 -5.20
C ILE A 60 3.59 14.07 -5.04
N SER A 61 3.19 15.32 -5.21
CA SER A 61 1.77 15.72 -5.05
C SER A 61 0.85 15.09 -6.10
N CYS A 62 1.26 15.01 -7.37
CA CYS A 62 0.47 14.30 -8.38
C CYS A 62 0.42 12.78 -8.12
N GLN A 63 1.52 12.16 -7.66
CA GLN A 63 1.53 10.74 -7.29
C GLN A 63 0.60 10.48 -6.08
N GLU A 64 0.58 11.36 -5.07
CA GLU A 64 -0.35 11.25 -3.95
C GLU A 64 -1.81 11.30 -4.43
N ALA A 65 -2.17 12.25 -5.31
CA ALA A 65 -3.51 12.35 -5.88
C ALA A 65 -3.93 11.06 -6.62
N ILE A 66 -3.04 10.51 -7.45
CA ILE A 66 -3.26 9.22 -8.16
C ILE A 66 -3.49 8.08 -7.17
N GLU A 67 -2.64 7.96 -6.14
CA GLU A 67 -2.72 6.89 -5.14
C GLU A 67 -3.98 7.00 -4.26
N ARG A 68 -4.43 8.23 -3.93
CA ARG A 68 -5.71 8.47 -3.24
C ARG A 68 -6.90 7.98 -4.06
N VAL A 69 -6.89 8.18 -5.37
CA VAL A 69 -7.93 7.61 -6.27
C VAL A 69 -7.84 6.08 -6.30
N TYR A 70 -6.65 5.49 -6.44
CA TYR A 70 -6.51 4.03 -6.38
C TYR A 70 -6.94 3.44 -5.03
N TRP A 71 -6.77 4.15 -3.92
CA TRP A 71 -7.29 3.73 -2.62
C TRP A 71 -8.81 3.87 -2.52
N LYS A 72 -9.39 4.99 -2.99
CA LYS A 72 -10.85 5.21 -3.06
C LYS A 72 -11.54 4.01 -3.72
N PHE A 73 -11.13 3.66 -4.95
CA PHE A 73 -11.72 2.58 -5.73
C PHE A 73 -11.27 1.16 -5.34
N ARG A 74 -10.30 0.98 -4.43
CA ARG A 74 -9.91 -0.36 -3.96
C ARG A 74 -11.04 -1.01 -3.18
N ILE A 75 -11.58 -2.11 -3.71
CA ILE A 75 -12.55 -2.97 -3.02
C ILE A 75 -11.93 -3.48 -1.72
N TRP A 76 -12.68 -3.36 -0.62
CA TRP A 76 -12.34 -3.94 0.67
C TRP A 76 -13.37 -5.04 0.97
N PRO A 77 -13.02 -6.33 0.83
CA PRO A 77 -14.01 -7.40 0.90
C PRO A 77 -14.66 -7.54 2.27
N ASP A 78 -15.97 -7.85 2.30
CA ASP A 78 -16.74 -8.08 3.54
C ASP A 78 -16.23 -9.27 4.38
N THR A 79 -15.34 -10.10 3.81
CA THR A 79 -14.62 -11.17 4.50
C THR A 79 -13.45 -10.68 5.36
N ASN A 80 -13.02 -9.43 5.25
CA ASN A 80 -12.08 -8.81 6.18
C ASN A 80 -12.81 -8.32 7.44
N PRO A 81 -12.52 -8.85 8.65
CA PRO A 81 -13.19 -8.46 9.89
C PRO A 81 -12.67 -7.12 10.48
N GLN A 82 -12.16 -6.24 9.64
CA GLN A 82 -11.56 -4.95 9.99
C GLN A 82 -12.08 -3.90 9.01
N PHE A 83 -12.23 -2.66 9.46
CA PHE A 83 -12.58 -1.54 8.57
C PHE A 83 -11.47 -1.28 7.54
N LYS A 84 -11.84 -0.72 6.38
CA LYS A 84 -10.88 -0.24 5.37
C LYS A 84 -9.99 0.84 6.01
N PRO A 85 -8.65 0.66 6.05
CA PRO A 85 -7.76 1.62 6.71
C PRO A 85 -7.80 3.03 6.09
N ALA A 86 -7.37 4.02 6.87
CA ALA A 86 -7.06 5.35 6.36
C ALA A 86 -5.96 5.27 5.29
N PHE A 87 -6.03 6.10 4.24
CA PHE A 87 -5.07 6.09 3.13
C PHE A 87 -3.63 6.24 3.64
N GLU A 88 -3.47 7.19 4.56
CA GLU A 88 -2.24 7.62 5.22
C GLU A 88 -1.55 6.47 5.96
N SER A 89 -2.32 5.50 6.49
CA SER A 89 -1.79 4.33 7.20
C SER A 89 -1.22 3.24 6.27
N ILE A 90 -1.46 3.34 4.96
CA ILE A 90 -1.03 2.40 3.93
C ILE A 90 -0.05 3.05 2.94
N MET A 91 -0.18 4.36 2.73
CA MET A 91 0.56 5.16 1.76
C MET A 91 1.11 6.41 2.44
N THR A 92 2.19 6.25 3.21
CA THR A 92 2.88 7.38 3.83
C THR A 92 3.64 8.22 2.80
N LYS A 93 4.01 9.46 3.17
CA LYS A 93 4.74 10.40 2.31
C LYS A 93 6.08 9.84 1.82
N GLU A 94 6.74 9.02 2.63
CA GLU A 94 8.01 8.36 2.31
C GLU A 94 7.81 7.29 1.23
N ILE A 95 6.71 6.52 1.31
CA ILE A 95 6.34 5.51 0.30
C ILE A 95 6.02 6.19 -1.05
N ILE A 96 5.29 7.31 -1.02
CA ILE A 96 4.95 8.10 -2.22
C ILE A 96 6.23 8.69 -2.84
N THR A 97 7.11 9.29 -2.02
CA THR A 97 8.40 9.82 -2.44
C THR A 97 9.28 8.74 -3.09
N ALA A 98 9.36 7.56 -2.47
CA ALA A 98 10.11 6.43 -3.01
C ALA A 98 9.58 5.93 -4.36
N LYS A 99 8.25 5.91 -4.57
CA LYS A 99 7.64 5.57 -5.88
C LYS A 99 8.03 6.57 -6.99
N VAL A 100 8.06 7.86 -6.67
CA VAL A 100 8.46 8.91 -7.62
C VAL A 100 9.95 8.79 -7.96
N GLU A 101 10.82 8.69 -6.96
CA GLU A 101 12.25 8.51 -7.20
C GLU A 101 12.55 7.24 -8.01
N ASP A 102 11.89 6.11 -7.70
CA ASP A 102 12.03 4.85 -8.40
C ASP A 102 11.70 4.98 -9.90
N THR A 103 10.62 5.70 -10.24
CA THR A 103 10.24 5.98 -11.64
C THR A 103 11.31 6.78 -12.40
N LEU A 104 11.89 7.79 -11.74
CA LEU A 104 12.88 8.67 -12.36
C LEU A 104 14.23 7.94 -12.51
N LYS A 105 14.61 7.14 -11.51
CA LYS A 105 15.77 6.22 -11.58
C LYS A 105 15.61 5.17 -12.68
N LYS A 106 14.42 4.57 -12.82
CA LYS A 106 14.08 3.63 -13.92
C LYS A 106 14.17 4.29 -15.29
N SER A 107 13.71 5.54 -15.42
CA SER A 107 13.80 6.31 -16.67
C SER A 107 15.27 6.54 -17.09
N ASN A 108 16.14 6.89 -16.15
CA ASN A 108 17.58 7.01 -16.40
C ASN A 108 18.27 5.67 -16.68
N ALA A 109 17.83 4.59 -16.03
CA ALA A 109 18.36 3.25 -16.29
C ALA A 109 18.00 2.71 -17.69
N LEU A 110 16.86 3.13 -18.25
CA LEU A 110 16.49 2.80 -19.63
C LEU A 110 17.45 3.41 -20.66
N GLU A 111 17.83 4.68 -20.48
CA GLU A 111 18.86 5.32 -21.28
C GLU A 111 20.22 4.64 -21.10
N TYR A 112 20.69 4.47 -19.85
CA TYR A 112 22.01 3.91 -19.56
C TYR A 112 22.21 2.48 -20.07
N TYR A 113 21.26 1.57 -19.82
CA TYR A 113 21.42 0.18 -20.22
C TYR A 113 21.04 -0.07 -21.68
N TRP A 114 19.97 0.52 -22.20
CA TRP A 114 19.42 0.15 -23.52
C TRP A 114 19.47 1.28 -24.57
N ASN A 115 20.12 2.41 -24.26
CA ASN A 115 20.09 3.63 -25.08
C ASN A 115 18.64 4.06 -25.37
N LYS A 116 17.74 3.84 -24.40
CA LYS A 116 16.30 3.97 -24.55
C LYS A 116 15.76 5.15 -23.73
N VAL A 117 15.93 6.37 -24.25
CA VAL A 117 15.24 7.54 -23.70
C VAL A 117 13.73 7.38 -23.92
N ILE A 118 12.91 7.65 -22.89
CA ILE A 118 11.45 7.77 -23.04
C ILE A 118 11.13 9.16 -23.59
N THR A 119 10.74 9.22 -24.86
CA THR A 119 10.43 10.49 -25.55
C THR A 119 8.98 10.94 -25.32
N SER A 120 8.71 12.24 -25.48
CA SER A 120 7.36 12.81 -25.34
C SER A 120 6.37 12.20 -26.33
N ASN A 121 6.81 11.85 -27.54
CA ASN A 121 5.95 11.20 -28.54
C ASN A 121 5.53 9.78 -28.08
N GLU A 122 6.39 9.08 -27.35
CA GLU A 122 6.06 7.77 -26.79
C GLU A 122 5.13 7.89 -25.58
N LEU A 123 5.32 8.91 -24.74
CA LEU A 123 4.34 9.24 -23.69
C LEU A 123 2.99 9.65 -24.26
N GLN A 124 2.95 10.44 -25.34
CA GLN A 124 1.70 10.76 -26.04
C GLN A 124 1.05 9.52 -26.67
N THR A 125 1.86 8.59 -27.20
CA THR A 125 1.37 7.33 -27.78
C THR A 125 0.81 6.40 -26.70
N GLU A 126 1.49 6.28 -25.56
CA GLU A 126 1.04 5.47 -24.43
C GLU A 126 -0.14 6.12 -23.70
N LEU A 127 -0.22 7.45 -23.61
CA LEU A 127 -1.40 8.20 -23.15
C LEU A 127 -2.63 7.86 -24.01
N ASN A 128 -2.47 7.92 -25.34
CA ASN A 128 -3.53 7.54 -26.28
C ASN A 128 -3.91 6.05 -26.13
N ARG A 129 -2.92 5.16 -25.93
CA ARG A 129 -3.17 3.72 -25.71
C ARG A 129 -3.92 3.46 -24.40
N ILE A 130 -3.54 4.12 -23.32
CA ILE A 130 -4.17 4.00 -22.00
C ILE A 130 -5.62 4.52 -22.06
N ALA A 131 -5.86 5.69 -22.67
CA ALA A 131 -7.21 6.23 -22.85
C ALA A 131 -8.10 5.30 -23.70
N ALA A 132 -7.58 4.76 -24.81
CA ALA A 132 -8.36 3.96 -25.76
C ALA A 132 -8.51 2.47 -25.37
N ASN A 133 -7.79 1.97 -24.36
CA ASN A 133 -7.79 0.54 -23.99
C ASN A 133 -7.88 0.31 -22.46
N THR A 134 -8.31 1.31 -21.68
CA THR A 134 -8.53 1.13 -20.25
C THR A 134 -9.74 0.20 -20.00
N LYS A 135 -9.56 -0.78 -19.11
CA LYS A 135 -10.67 -1.57 -18.54
C LYS A 135 -11.28 -0.94 -17.28
N GLN A 136 -10.83 0.27 -16.93
CA GLN A 136 -11.25 1.06 -15.76
C GLN A 136 -11.40 2.55 -16.16
N PRO A 137 -12.33 2.89 -17.08
CA PRO A 137 -12.50 4.25 -17.57
C PRO A 137 -12.96 5.24 -16.49
N GLU A 138 -13.72 4.78 -15.50
CA GLU A 138 -14.15 5.56 -14.33
C GLU A 138 -12.98 5.93 -13.40
N ILE A 139 -12.08 4.99 -13.09
CA ILE A 139 -10.85 5.27 -12.32
C ILE A 139 -9.94 6.21 -13.12
N LEU A 140 -9.77 5.98 -14.42
CA LEU A 140 -8.91 6.83 -15.25
C LEU A 140 -9.45 8.26 -15.38
N LYS A 141 -10.78 8.42 -15.50
CA LYS A 141 -11.46 9.73 -15.47
C LYS A 141 -11.27 10.44 -14.13
N GLU A 142 -11.38 9.74 -13.00
CA GLU A 142 -11.12 10.35 -11.69
C GLU A 142 -9.64 10.76 -11.55
N ILE A 143 -8.71 9.93 -12.03
CA ILE A 143 -7.27 10.29 -12.07
C ILE A 143 -7.04 11.56 -12.90
N TRP A 144 -7.70 11.70 -14.06
CA TRP A 144 -7.58 12.91 -14.86
C TRP A 144 -8.18 14.13 -14.15
N ASN A 145 -9.31 13.97 -13.45
CA ASN A 145 -9.95 15.03 -12.66
C ASN A 145 -9.07 15.53 -11.50
N VAL A 146 -8.44 14.64 -10.72
CA VAL A 146 -7.56 15.05 -9.60
C VAL A 146 -6.19 15.59 -10.05
N LEU A 147 -5.93 15.58 -11.36
CA LEU A 147 -4.79 16.21 -12.01
C LEU A 147 -5.24 17.41 -12.88
N ASP A 148 -6.39 18.02 -12.55
CA ASP A 148 -7.02 19.18 -13.22
C ASP A 148 -7.22 19.04 -14.74
N ASN A 149 -7.21 17.80 -15.26
CA ASN A 149 -7.12 17.46 -16.68
C ASN A 149 -5.91 18.12 -17.39
N ASP A 150 -4.80 18.34 -16.67
CA ASP A 150 -3.55 18.84 -17.25
C ASP A 150 -2.85 17.72 -18.05
N PRO A 151 -2.65 17.89 -19.39
CA PRO A 151 -2.04 16.86 -20.22
C PRO A 151 -0.59 16.53 -19.85
N HIS A 152 0.15 17.48 -19.29
CA HIS A 152 1.55 17.34 -18.91
C HIS A 152 1.69 16.60 -17.58
N LEU A 153 0.88 16.94 -16.56
CA LEU A 153 0.81 16.15 -15.32
C LEU A 153 0.38 14.70 -15.61
N ILE A 154 -0.61 14.47 -16.47
CA ILE A 154 -1.05 13.12 -16.81
C ILE A 154 0.06 12.35 -17.55
N ALA A 155 0.73 12.94 -18.53
CA ALA A 155 1.85 12.29 -19.23
C ALA A 155 3.04 11.97 -18.30
N GLU A 156 3.40 12.88 -17.40
CA GLU A 156 4.60 12.78 -16.58
C GLU A 156 4.41 12.06 -15.23
N CYS A 157 3.21 12.09 -14.66
CA CYS A 157 2.88 11.47 -13.37
C CYS A 157 2.11 10.15 -13.46
N LEU A 158 1.33 9.91 -14.53
CA LEU A 158 0.61 8.65 -14.73
C LEU A 158 1.29 7.78 -15.80
N VAL A 159 1.57 8.36 -16.97
CA VAL A 159 2.02 7.58 -18.13
C VAL A 159 3.50 7.19 -18.03
N ARG A 160 4.39 8.11 -17.60
CA ARG A 160 5.83 7.80 -17.45
C ARG A 160 6.14 6.66 -16.46
N PRO A 161 5.55 6.58 -15.24
CA PRO A 161 5.75 5.43 -14.36
C PRO A 161 5.39 4.09 -15.01
N LEU A 162 4.23 4.01 -15.67
CA LEU A 162 3.73 2.80 -16.32
C LEU A 162 4.67 2.38 -17.47
N LEU A 163 4.99 3.32 -18.36
CA LEU A 163 5.83 3.05 -19.53
C LEU A 163 7.27 2.67 -19.12
N ALA A 164 7.87 3.39 -18.16
CA ALA A 164 9.23 3.09 -17.68
C ALA A 164 9.32 1.70 -17.05
N ASN A 165 8.36 1.36 -16.19
CA ASN A 165 8.34 0.06 -15.51
C ASN A 165 8.11 -1.10 -16.50
N ASN A 166 7.20 -0.93 -17.47
CA ASN A 166 6.90 -1.97 -18.46
C ASN A 166 8.08 -2.19 -19.43
N LEU A 167 8.67 -1.12 -19.97
CA LEU A 167 9.86 -1.22 -20.84
C LEU A 167 11.04 -1.86 -20.10
N MET A 168 11.29 -1.49 -18.85
CA MET A 168 12.39 -2.10 -18.08
C MET A 168 12.18 -3.58 -17.82
N LYS A 169 10.97 -4.04 -17.47
CA LYS A 169 10.71 -5.46 -17.25
C LYS A 169 10.88 -6.28 -18.53
N GLN A 170 10.31 -5.81 -19.65
CA GLN A 170 10.44 -6.50 -20.95
C GLN A 170 11.89 -6.53 -21.46
N LEU A 171 12.62 -5.40 -21.39
CA LEU A 171 14.00 -5.34 -21.85
C LEU A 171 14.94 -6.16 -20.96
N TYR A 172 14.78 -6.12 -19.63
CA TYR A 172 15.55 -6.94 -18.70
C TYR A 172 15.36 -8.44 -18.90
N ALA A 173 14.11 -8.86 -19.15
CA ALA A 173 13.74 -10.27 -19.27
C ALA A 173 14.54 -11.01 -20.35
N PHE A 174 14.90 -10.36 -21.46
CA PHE A 174 15.53 -10.98 -22.63
C PHE A 174 16.93 -10.43 -22.97
N ASP A 175 17.56 -9.67 -22.07
CA ASP A 175 18.89 -9.10 -22.32
C ASP A 175 20.04 -10.09 -22.01
N GLU A 176 20.76 -10.51 -23.04
CA GLU A 176 21.92 -11.41 -22.93
C GLU A 176 23.02 -10.91 -21.96
N ARG A 177 23.16 -9.61 -21.70
CA ARG A 177 24.14 -9.11 -20.69
C ARG A 177 23.77 -9.53 -19.27
N PHE A 178 22.50 -9.83 -19.02
CA PHE A 178 22.00 -10.32 -17.73
C PHE A 178 21.67 -11.83 -17.79
N GLN A 179 21.15 -12.33 -18.91
CA GLN A 179 20.68 -13.71 -19.05
C GLN A 179 21.72 -14.69 -19.64
N SER A 180 22.78 -14.24 -20.33
CA SER A 180 23.68 -15.15 -21.08
C SER A 180 24.38 -16.22 -20.23
N GLU A 181 24.61 -15.97 -18.94
CA GLU A 181 25.18 -16.98 -18.04
C GLU A 181 24.16 -18.07 -17.70
N LEU A 182 22.87 -17.71 -17.61
CA LEU A 182 21.78 -18.66 -17.47
C LEU A 182 21.53 -19.41 -18.78
N HIS A 183 21.60 -18.74 -19.94
CA HIS A 183 21.48 -19.37 -21.26
C HIS A 183 22.62 -20.37 -21.52
N LYS A 184 23.87 -20.02 -21.23
CA LYS A 184 25.01 -20.97 -21.27
C LYS A 184 24.79 -22.15 -20.34
N THR A 185 24.33 -21.91 -19.10
CA THR A 185 24.09 -22.98 -18.12
C THR A 185 22.99 -23.92 -18.64
N ALA A 186 21.85 -23.38 -19.06
CA ALA A 186 20.70 -24.14 -19.56
C ALA A 186 21.06 -24.96 -20.82
N GLU A 187 21.73 -24.37 -21.82
CA GLU A 187 22.17 -25.09 -23.02
C GLU A 187 23.22 -26.17 -22.69
N THR A 188 24.13 -25.93 -21.75
CA THR A 188 25.13 -26.93 -21.32
C THR A 188 24.48 -28.12 -20.62
N GLU A 189 23.60 -27.87 -19.65
CA GLU A 189 22.86 -28.92 -18.94
C GLU A 189 21.91 -29.68 -19.91
N TRP A 190 21.21 -28.97 -20.79
CA TRP A 190 20.33 -29.53 -21.82
C TRP A 190 21.07 -30.42 -22.82
N GLN A 191 22.20 -29.97 -23.36
CA GLN A 191 23.04 -30.78 -24.25
C GLN A 191 23.66 -31.98 -23.51
N SER A 192 24.04 -31.84 -22.23
CA SER A 192 24.54 -32.96 -21.43
C SER A 192 23.47 -34.05 -21.30
N PHE A 193 22.24 -33.69 -20.93
CA PHE A 193 21.11 -34.61 -20.84
C PHE A 193 20.77 -35.23 -22.21
N LYS A 194 20.62 -34.41 -23.26
CA LYS A 194 20.26 -34.82 -24.62
C LYS A 194 21.22 -35.82 -25.26
N ASN A 195 22.52 -35.72 -24.96
CA ASN A 195 23.53 -36.60 -25.54
C ASN A 195 23.78 -37.85 -24.65
N ASN A 196 23.77 -37.71 -23.32
CA ASN A 196 24.21 -38.77 -22.41
C ASN A 196 23.10 -39.42 -21.56
N HIS A 197 21.87 -38.89 -21.60
CA HIS A 197 20.73 -39.28 -20.75
C HIS A 197 21.06 -39.24 -19.23
N LYS A 198 21.97 -38.36 -18.83
CA LYS A 198 22.37 -38.15 -17.43
C LYS A 198 21.97 -36.76 -16.98
N PHE A 199 21.27 -36.69 -15.85
CA PHE A 199 21.00 -35.44 -15.15
C PHE A 199 22.25 -34.99 -14.39
N GLN A 200 23.09 -34.18 -15.04
CA GLN A 200 24.00 -33.27 -14.36
C GLN A 200 23.40 -31.87 -14.48
N ILE A 201 22.64 -31.51 -13.45
CA ILE A 201 21.95 -30.24 -13.29
C ILE A 201 22.58 -29.58 -12.05
N GLU A 202 23.23 -28.43 -12.23
CA GLU A 202 23.89 -27.67 -11.16
C GLU A 202 23.06 -26.44 -10.74
N LYS A 203 22.33 -25.82 -11.67
CA LYS A 203 21.47 -24.65 -11.37
C LYS A 203 19.99 -24.83 -11.75
N GLY A 204 19.64 -25.74 -12.67
CA GLY A 204 18.24 -26.04 -12.97
C GLY A 204 17.51 -26.68 -11.79
N GLN A 205 16.19 -26.57 -11.76
CA GLN A 205 15.34 -27.36 -10.87
C GLN A 205 14.59 -28.40 -11.70
N TYR A 206 14.73 -29.68 -11.33
CA TYR A 206 14.04 -30.80 -11.97
C TYR A 206 12.83 -31.21 -11.15
N ILE A 207 11.66 -31.28 -11.79
CA ILE A 207 10.37 -31.60 -11.17
C ILE A 207 9.68 -32.65 -12.03
N GLU A 208 9.32 -33.80 -11.45
CA GLU A 208 8.53 -34.81 -12.14
C GLU A 208 7.04 -34.60 -11.89
N TYR A 209 6.25 -34.63 -12.97
CA TYR A 209 4.80 -34.65 -12.93
C TYR A 209 4.30 -35.94 -13.58
N GLU A 210 3.44 -36.68 -12.89
CA GLU A 210 2.78 -37.87 -13.43
C GLU A 210 1.30 -37.57 -13.59
N TYR A 211 0.86 -37.43 -14.84
CA TYR A 211 -0.51 -37.06 -15.19
C TYR A 211 -1.32 -38.29 -15.58
N TYR A 212 -2.55 -38.37 -15.08
CA TYR A 212 -3.48 -39.45 -15.35
C TYR A 212 -4.70 -38.90 -16.09
N ARG A 213 -5.03 -39.47 -17.24
CA ARG A 213 -6.27 -39.21 -17.96
C ARG A 213 -7.43 -39.80 -17.17
N PHE A 214 -8.43 -38.99 -16.86
CA PHE A 214 -9.63 -39.44 -16.15
C PHE A 214 -10.37 -40.55 -16.94
N ASP A 215 -10.60 -41.71 -16.31
CA ASP A 215 -11.35 -42.84 -16.85
C ASP A 215 -12.46 -43.24 -15.86
N SER A 216 -13.71 -43.28 -16.35
CA SER A 216 -14.92 -43.57 -15.57
C SER A 216 -14.96 -44.98 -14.96
N ALA A 217 -14.05 -45.88 -15.34
CA ALA A 217 -13.90 -47.17 -14.69
C ALA A 217 -13.34 -47.09 -13.26
N ILE A 218 -12.54 -46.06 -12.94
CA ILE A 218 -11.77 -45.97 -11.67
C ILE A 218 -12.68 -45.64 -10.47
N GLU A 219 -13.75 -44.88 -10.68
CA GLU A 219 -14.67 -44.39 -9.65
C GLU A 219 -15.37 -45.52 -8.86
N ARG A 220 -15.50 -46.72 -9.45
CA ARG A 220 -16.19 -47.88 -8.84
C ARG A 220 -15.46 -48.51 -7.64
N GLN A 221 -14.30 -48.01 -7.24
CA GLN A 221 -13.52 -48.54 -6.09
C GLN A 221 -13.46 -47.62 -4.87
N ASN A 222 -14.19 -46.49 -4.85
CA ASN A 222 -14.28 -45.60 -3.68
C ASN A 222 -12.93 -45.05 -3.17
N ILE A 223 -11.91 -44.97 -4.03
CA ILE A 223 -10.66 -44.28 -3.70
C ILE A 223 -10.90 -42.78 -3.88
N ILE A 224 -10.80 -42.02 -2.80
CA ILE A 224 -10.79 -40.55 -2.86
C ILE A 224 -9.46 -40.13 -3.47
N ILE A 225 -9.49 -39.49 -4.64
CA ILE A 225 -8.30 -38.98 -5.34
C ILE A 225 -8.49 -37.48 -5.58
N ASP A 226 -8.31 -36.70 -4.52
CA ASP A 226 -8.11 -35.25 -4.60
C ASP A 226 -6.63 -34.97 -4.90
N ALA A 227 -6.21 -35.32 -6.13
CA ALA A 227 -4.82 -35.26 -6.57
C ALA A 227 -4.70 -34.39 -7.84
N PRO A 228 -3.87 -33.32 -7.83
CA PRO A 228 -3.91 -32.25 -8.85
C PRO A 228 -3.42 -32.65 -10.26
N ASN A 229 -3.03 -33.91 -10.47
CA ASN A 229 -2.54 -34.40 -11.76
C ASN A 229 -3.52 -35.38 -12.45
N VAL A 230 -4.72 -35.62 -11.90
CA VAL A 230 -5.78 -36.38 -12.60
C VAL A 230 -6.54 -35.42 -13.51
N LEU A 231 -6.25 -35.46 -14.80
CA LEU A 231 -6.74 -34.49 -15.78
C LEU A 231 -8.05 -34.95 -16.44
N LYS A 232 -9.05 -34.06 -16.47
CA LYS A 232 -10.24 -34.22 -17.32
C LYS A 232 -9.83 -34.21 -18.80
N GLU A 233 -10.67 -34.77 -19.66
CA GLU A 233 -10.39 -34.99 -21.10
C GLU A 233 -9.93 -33.73 -21.86
N ILE A 234 -10.38 -32.52 -21.47
CA ILE A 234 -9.93 -31.27 -22.08
C ILE A 234 -8.57 -30.80 -21.57
N GLU A 235 -8.27 -30.99 -20.28
CA GLU A 235 -6.98 -30.65 -19.66
C GLU A 235 -5.90 -31.59 -20.19
N TRP A 236 -6.23 -32.88 -20.35
CA TRP A 236 -5.41 -33.87 -21.04
C TRP A 236 -5.09 -33.43 -22.48
N LYS A 237 -6.08 -32.95 -23.23
CA LYS A 237 -5.88 -32.41 -24.60
C LYS A 237 -5.01 -31.15 -24.61
N ARG A 238 -5.22 -30.21 -23.69
CA ARG A 238 -4.38 -29.01 -23.54
C ARG A 238 -2.93 -29.40 -23.20
N LEU A 239 -2.71 -30.36 -22.30
CA LEU A 239 -1.38 -30.90 -21.99
C LEU A 239 -0.71 -31.53 -23.23
N ILE A 240 -1.39 -32.43 -23.94
CA ILE A 240 -0.83 -33.11 -25.12
C ILE A 240 -0.51 -32.11 -26.24
N THR A 241 -1.33 -31.07 -26.47
CA THR A 241 -1.01 -29.98 -27.42
C THR A 241 0.22 -29.20 -26.98
N THR A 242 0.30 -28.76 -25.72
CA THR A 242 1.44 -27.99 -25.19
C THR A 242 2.74 -28.79 -25.28
N LEU A 243 2.72 -30.06 -24.89
CA LEU A 243 3.87 -30.95 -25.06
C LEU A 243 4.26 -31.08 -26.53
N SER A 244 3.30 -31.31 -27.44
CA SER A 244 3.57 -31.48 -28.87
C SER A 244 4.20 -30.24 -29.50
N ASN A 245 3.70 -29.04 -29.20
CA ASN A 245 4.27 -27.76 -29.64
C ASN A 245 5.71 -27.54 -29.13
N ASN A 246 6.00 -28.02 -27.92
CA ASN A 246 7.31 -27.90 -27.30
C ASN A 246 8.31 -28.91 -27.88
N PHE A 247 7.84 -30.08 -28.32
CA PHE A 247 8.61 -31.04 -29.12
C PHE A 247 8.63 -30.74 -30.63
N GLY A 248 7.93 -29.71 -31.10
CA GLY A 248 7.88 -29.33 -32.53
C GLY A 248 7.04 -30.27 -33.40
N ILE A 249 6.09 -31.00 -32.80
CA ILE A 249 5.24 -31.98 -33.47
C ILE A 249 3.92 -31.34 -33.87
N ALA A 250 3.68 -31.22 -35.17
CA ALA A 250 2.41 -30.73 -35.72
C ALA A 250 1.32 -31.82 -35.76
N LEU A 251 0.06 -31.37 -35.66
CA LEU A 251 -1.11 -32.17 -36.01
C LEU A 251 -1.34 -32.09 -37.52
N GLU A 252 -1.41 -33.24 -38.19
CA GLU A 252 -1.75 -33.30 -39.61
C GLU A 252 -3.26 -33.01 -39.80
N PRO A 253 -3.67 -32.34 -40.89
CA PRO A 253 -5.08 -32.15 -41.20
C PRO A 253 -5.89 -33.46 -41.13
N ASN A 254 -7.01 -33.42 -40.42
CA ASN A 254 -7.91 -34.56 -40.17
C ASN A 254 -7.36 -35.69 -39.27
N GLN A 255 -6.29 -35.48 -38.49
CA GLN A 255 -5.90 -36.41 -37.42
C GLN A 255 -6.54 -36.03 -36.07
N HIS A 256 -7.02 -37.03 -35.31
CA HIS A 256 -7.50 -36.82 -33.95
C HIS A 256 -6.32 -36.63 -32.98
N ILE A 257 -6.50 -35.76 -31.99
CA ILE A 257 -5.45 -35.29 -31.07
C ILE A 257 -4.74 -36.40 -30.28
N ASP A 258 -5.41 -37.52 -29.97
CA ASP A 258 -4.77 -38.69 -29.33
C ASP A 258 -3.55 -39.22 -30.10
N LYS A 259 -3.52 -39.05 -31.43
CA LYS A 259 -2.39 -39.47 -32.27
C LYS A 259 -1.15 -38.59 -32.11
N LEU A 260 -1.23 -37.49 -31.35
CA LEU A 260 -0.05 -36.73 -30.94
C LEU A 260 0.69 -37.43 -29.78
N THR A 261 -0.05 -38.02 -28.84
CA THR A 261 0.52 -38.78 -27.72
C THR A 261 1.46 -39.87 -28.23
N ASP A 262 1.09 -40.59 -29.30
CA ASP A 262 1.93 -41.59 -29.97
C ASP A 262 3.24 -41.01 -30.53
N LYS A 263 3.23 -39.76 -31.04
CA LYS A 263 4.39 -39.09 -31.65
C LYS A 263 5.39 -38.51 -30.64
N LEU A 264 4.96 -38.19 -29.42
CA LEU A 264 5.83 -37.59 -28.37
C LEU A 264 7.06 -38.47 -28.06
N PRO A 265 8.31 -37.96 -28.10
CA PRO A 265 9.49 -38.79 -27.92
C PRO A 265 9.80 -39.04 -26.44
N VAL A 266 9.82 -40.31 -26.05
CA VAL A 266 10.21 -40.74 -24.69
C VAL A 266 11.73 -40.63 -24.50
N ASN A 267 12.16 -40.23 -23.31
CA ASN A 267 13.55 -39.99 -22.88
C ASN A 267 14.34 -39.00 -23.72
N LYS A 268 13.65 -38.04 -24.37
CA LYS A 268 14.28 -36.89 -25.03
C LYS A 268 13.74 -35.58 -24.45
N PRO A 269 14.57 -34.52 -24.34
CA PRO A 269 14.09 -33.21 -23.96
C PRO A 269 13.43 -32.50 -25.15
N SER A 270 12.53 -31.56 -24.85
CA SER A 270 11.98 -30.59 -25.79
C SER A 270 13.07 -29.63 -26.27
N LYS A 271 12.73 -28.67 -27.15
CA LYS A 271 13.55 -27.45 -27.28
C LYS A 271 13.60 -26.71 -25.93
N LEU A 272 14.64 -25.90 -25.71
CA LEU A 272 14.60 -24.85 -24.68
C LEU A 272 13.51 -23.82 -25.06
N ILE A 273 12.75 -23.37 -24.07
CA ILE A 273 11.69 -22.38 -24.22
C ILE A 273 11.89 -21.32 -23.14
N GLU A 274 11.82 -20.06 -23.52
CA GLU A 274 12.08 -18.92 -22.64
C GLU A 274 10.79 -18.12 -22.42
N ASP A 275 10.53 -17.75 -21.16
CA ASP A 275 9.52 -16.78 -20.76
C ASP A 275 10.16 -15.62 -19.98
N GLU A 276 9.38 -14.62 -19.54
CA GLU A 276 9.91 -13.46 -18.82
C GLU A 276 10.63 -13.79 -17.50
N THR A 277 10.37 -14.97 -16.94
CA THR A 277 10.79 -15.40 -15.59
C THR A 277 11.76 -16.58 -15.57
N LYS A 278 11.82 -17.40 -16.62
CA LYS A 278 12.64 -18.62 -16.67
C LYS A 278 12.90 -19.13 -18.09
N ILE A 279 13.86 -20.05 -18.20
CA ILE A 279 13.96 -21.00 -19.33
C ILE A 279 13.45 -22.36 -18.84
N ILE A 280 12.76 -23.11 -19.70
CA ILE A 280 12.26 -24.46 -19.42
C ILE A 280 12.60 -25.46 -20.52
N SER A 281 12.67 -26.73 -20.14
CA SER A 281 12.67 -27.89 -21.04
C SER A 281 11.82 -29.00 -20.41
N MET A 282 10.96 -29.65 -21.20
CA MET A 282 10.19 -30.82 -20.75
C MET A 282 10.69 -32.10 -21.40
N ILE A 283 10.67 -33.19 -20.63
CA ILE A 283 11.09 -34.54 -21.03
C ILE A 283 9.88 -35.45 -20.84
N ILE A 284 9.58 -36.35 -21.79
CA ILE A 284 8.61 -37.43 -21.55
C ILE A 284 9.36 -38.63 -20.97
N LEU A 285 9.07 -39.01 -19.73
CA LEU A 285 9.74 -40.10 -19.01
C LEU A 285 9.06 -41.45 -19.28
N SER A 286 7.72 -41.43 -19.31
CA SER A 286 6.88 -42.54 -19.74
C SER A 286 5.58 -42.01 -20.34
N LYS A 287 4.91 -42.84 -21.14
CA LYS A 287 3.57 -42.56 -21.68
C LYS A 287 2.84 -43.86 -21.99
N ASP A 288 1.54 -43.85 -21.83
CA ASP A 288 0.61 -44.80 -22.43
C ASP A 288 -0.65 -44.06 -22.93
N LYS A 289 -1.80 -44.73 -23.05
CA LYS A 289 -3.06 -44.14 -23.52
C LYS A 289 -3.72 -43.24 -22.46
N ASN A 290 -3.54 -43.57 -21.19
CA ASN A 290 -4.19 -42.99 -20.03
C ASN A 290 -3.19 -42.39 -19.02
N THR A 291 -1.87 -42.63 -19.12
CA THR A 291 -0.86 -41.95 -18.28
C THR A 291 0.23 -41.27 -19.11
N ILE A 292 0.75 -40.15 -18.62
CA ILE A 292 1.95 -39.52 -19.16
C ILE A 292 2.78 -38.91 -18.04
N LYS A 293 4.02 -39.38 -17.90
CA LYS A 293 4.97 -38.85 -16.92
C LYS A 293 5.96 -37.93 -17.61
N THR A 294 6.10 -36.73 -17.10
CA THR A 294 7.01 -35.71 -17.62
C THR A 294 8.01 -35.26 -16.56
N GLY A 295 9.24 -34.97 -16.99
CA GLY A 295 10.21 -34.24 -16.19
C GLY A 295 10.34 -32.82 -16.74
N LEU A 296 9.98 -31.82 -15.93
CA LEU A 296 10.25 -30.42 -16.20
C LEU A 296 11.63 -30.07 -15.64
N ILE A 297 12.51 -29.50 -16.46
CA ILE A 297 13.67 -28.74 -15.99
C ILE A 297 13.33 -27.26 -16.13
N GLU A 298 13.47 -26.48 -15.07
CA GLU A 298 13.35 -25.02 -15.10
C GLU A 298 14.60 -24.30 -14.56
N TRP A 299 15.09 -23.32 -15.33
CA TRP A 299 16.18 -22.42 -14.98
C TRP A 299 15.60 -21.03 -14.73
N LYS A 300 15.40 -20.70 -13.44
CA LYS A 300 14.78 -19.43 -13.03
C LYS A 300 15.73 -18.26 -13.26
N LYS A 301 15.23 -17.19 -13.88
CA LYS A 301 15.90 -15.89 -13.96
C LYS A 301 15.92 -15.23 -12.58
N VAL A 302 16.83 -14.29 -12.38
CA VAL A 302 16.74 -13.37 -11.23
C VAL A 302 15.49 -12.51 -11.45
N SER A 303 14.64 -12.34 -10.43
CA SER A 303 13.46 -11.50 -10.57
C SER A 303 13.86 -10.03 -10.81
N PHE A 304 13.14 -9.36 -11.70
CA PHE A 304 13.40 -7.95 -12.03
C PHE A 304 13.52 -7.09 -10.77
N ASP A 305 12.59 -7.24 -9.83
CA ASP A 305 12.51 -6.39 -8.64
C ASP A 305 13.72 -6.61 -7.71
N LYS A 306 14.30 -7.82 -7.67
CA LYS A 306 15.57 -8.08 -6.98
C LYS A 306 16.77 -7.47 -7.72
N TRP A 307 16.88 -7.72 -9.03
CA TRP A 307 17.97 -7.17 -9.85
C TRP A 307 17.97 -5.63 -9.82
N TRP A 308 16.79 -5.02 -9.76
CA TRP A 308 16.62 -3.57 -9.69
C TRP A 308 16.90 -3.02 -8.28
N ALA A 309 16.48 -3.68 -7.20
CA ALA A 309 16.80 -3.26 -5.83
C ALA A 309 18.32 -3.23 -5.58
N GLU A 310 19.09 -4.14 -6.18
CA GLU A 310 20.56 -4.14 -6.16
C GLU A 310 21.20 -2.96 -6.94
N ARG A 311 20.45 -2.24 -7.78
CA ARG A 311 20.98 -1.30 -8.80
C ARG A 311 20.34 0.09 -8.82
N THR A 312 19.18 0.29 -8.19
CA THR A 312 18.45 1.58 -8.17
C THR A 312 19.31 2.74 -7.67
N ASN A 313 20.19 2.48 -6.68
CA ASN A 313 21.12 3.47 -6.12
C ASN A 313 22.28 3.88 -7.05
N LEU A 314 22.41 3.27 -8.24
CA LEU A 314 23.36 3.70 -9.27
C LEU A 314 22.81 4.86 -10.13
N PHE A 315 21.52 5.18 -10.00
CA PHE A 315 20.83 6.14 -10.85
C PHE A 315 20.33 7.35 -10.06
N SER A 316 20.37 8.51 -10.69
CA SER A 316 19.79 9.75 -10.15
C SER A 316 18.26 9.73 -10.26
N PRO A 317 17.51 10.29 -9.29
CA PRO A 317 16.09 10.61 -9.46
C PRO A 317 15.84 11.89 -10.28
N ILE A 318 16.85 12.47 -10.94
CA ILE A 318 16.71 13.66 -11.80
C ILE A 318 16.78 13.24 -13.27
N ILE A 319 15.77 13.59 -14.06
CA ILE A 319 15.72 13.35 -15.52
C ILE A 319 15.80 14.67 -16.29
N ALA A 320 16.20 14.62 -17.57
CA ALA A 320 16.06 15.75 -18.48
C ALA A 320 14.65 15.77 -19.10
N GLU A 321 13.89 16.83 -18.84
CA GLU A 321 12.54 16.98 -19.38
C GLU A 321 12.54 17.70 -20.74
N PRO A 322 12.02 17.08 -21.81
CA PRO A 322 11.84 17.74 -23.10
C PRO A 322 10.64 18.70 -23.09
N VAL A 323 10.81 19.91 -23.64
CA VAL A 323 9.71 20.85 -23.85
C VAL A 323 8.78 20.30 -24.94
N PHE A 324 7.60 19.84 -24.54
CA PHE A 324 6.60 19.26 -25.43
C PHE A 324 5.18 19.57 -24.93
N GLU A 325 4.29 19.93 -25.85
CA GLU A 325 2.88 20.19 -25.58
C GLU A 325 2.10 18.88 -25.77
N TYR A 326 1.77 18.23 -24.65
CA TYR A 326 0.93 17.03 -24.66
C TYR A 326 -0.53 17.42 -24.94
N ILE A 327 -1.22 16.58 -25.70
CA ILE A 327 -2.64 16.74 -26.03
C ILE A 327 -3.37 15.57 -25.37
N LEU A 328 -4.30 15.84 -24.45
CA LEU A 328 -5.22 14.79 -24.03
C LEU A 328 -6.03 14.33 -25.25
N PRO A 329 -6.10 13.02 -25.54
CA PRO A 329 -6.96 12.55 -26.61
C PRO A 329 -8.40 13.02 -26.36
N PRO A 330 -9.20 13.26 -27.42
CA PRO A 330 -10.63 13.56 -27.26
C PRO A 330 -11.24 12.52 -26.33
N THR A 331 -12.02 13.01 -25.36
CA THR A 331 -12.26 12.38 -24.05
C THR A 331 -12.48 10.87 -24.09
N ILE A 332 -12.07 10.19 -23.00
CA ILE A 332 -12.65 8.89 -22.64
C ILE A 332 -14.16 9.12 -22.53
N ASN A 333 -14.88 8.79 -23.59
CA ASN A 333 -16.32 8.98 -23.71
C ASN A 333 -17.04 7.85 -22.99
N VAL A 334 -16.75 7.71 -21.69
CA VAL A 334 -17.83 7.49 -20.71
C VAL A 334 -18.96 8.41 -21.15
N SER A 335 -20.13 7.86 -21.44
CA SER A 335 -21.20 8.67 -22.02
C SER A 335 -21.51 9.86 -21.13
N LEU A 336 -21.87 10.99 -21.76
CA LEU A 336 -22.12 12.26 -21.07
C LEU A 336 -23.07 11.97 -19.89
N PRO A 337 -22.66 12.26 -18.63
CA PRO A 337 -23.29 11.68 -17.44
C PRO A 337 -24.79 12.01 -17.43
N CYS A 338 -25.59 10.98 -17.73
CA CYS A 338 -26.89 11.03 -18.42
C CYS A 338 -27.59 12.40 -18.40
N THR A 339 -27.17 13.29 -19.30
CA THR A 339 -27.53 14.72 -19.22
C THR A 339 -28.94 15.04 -19.73
N ASN A 340 -29.52 14.16 -20.55
CA ASN A 340 -30.83 14.32 -21.19
C ASN A 340 -31.49 12.94 -21.34
N ASP A 341 -32.83 12.87 -21.36
CA ASP A 341 -33.57 11.73 -21.94
C ASP A 341 -33.23 11.69 -23.44
N GLY A 342 -32.53 10.64 -23.90
CA GLY A 342 -31.85 10.72 -25.19
C GLY A 342 -31.17 9.43 -25.65
N TRP A 343 -31.18 9.22 -26.98
CA TRP A 343 -30.43 8.16 -27.64
C TRP A 343 -29.13 8.67 -28.27
N THR A 344 -28.08 7.88 -28.12
CA THR A 344 -26.81 8.01 -28.86
C THR A 344 -26.59 6.71 -29.65
N PRO A 345 -26.45 6.74 -30.99
CA PRO A 345 -26.13 5.55 -31.77
C PRO A 345 -24.84 4.86 -31.32
N THR A 346 -24.75 3.54 -31.53
CA THR A 346 -23.49 2.79 -31.36
C THR A 346 -22.69 2.79 -32.65
N SER A 347 -21.36 2.81 -32.55
CA SER A 347 -20.43 2.64 -33.66
C SER A 347 -20.71 1.37 -34.49
N LEU A 348 -20.50 1.50 -35.80
CA LEU A 348 -20.63 0.42 -36.79
C LEU A 348 -19.26 -0.16 -37.18
N THR A 349 -18.17 0.29 -36.57
CA THR A 349 -16.81 -0.22 -36.85
C THR A 349 -16.60 -1.54 -36.11
N ASN A 350 -16.23 -2.60 -36.84
CA ASN A 350 -16.03 -3.97 -36.35
C ASN A 350 -17.25 -4.60 -35.67
N VAL A 351 -18.45 -4.08 -35.94
CA VAL A 351 -19.71 -4.57 -35.34
C VAL A 351 -20.04 -6.01 -35.81
N PRO A 352 -20.58 -6.89 -34.95
CA PRO A 352 -21.02 -8.23 -35.37
C PRO A 352 -22.13 -8.18 -36.41
N THR A 353 -22.25 -9.23 -37.24
CA THR A 353 -23.32 -9.33 -38.24
C THR A 353 -24.71 -9.28 -37.59
N GLY A 354 -25.63 -8.53 -38.18
CA GLY A 354 -26.99 -8.35 -37.67
C GLY A 354 -27.77 -9.66 -37.49
N ARG A 355 -28.46 -9.77 -36.34
CA ARG A 355 -28.94 -11.03 -35.77
C ARG A 355 -30.09 -10.82 -34.78
N TYR A 356 -30.66 -11.92 -34.29
CA TYR A 356 -31.64 -11.90 -33.22
C TYR A 356 -31.69 -13.24 -32.47
N GLN A 357 -32.34 -13.25 -31.31
CA GLN A 357 -32.35 -14.39 -30.37
C GLN A 357 -30.94 -14.85 -29.95
N HIS A 358 -30.00 -13.91 -29.99
CA HIS A 358 -28.69 -13.92 -29.35
C HIS A 358 -28.81 -13.54 -27.87
N VAL A 359 -27.73 -13.73 -27.12
CA VAL A 359 -27.61 -13.23 -25.74
C VAL A 359 -26.74 -11.98 -25.70
N ALA A 360 -27.00 -11.10 -24.73
CA ALA A 360 -26.08 -10.03 -24.34
C ALA A 360 -25.94 -10.01 -22.81
N VAL A 361 -24.72 -9.75 -22.33
CA VAL A 361 -24.43 -9.60 -20.90
C VAL A 361 -23.52 -8.39 -20.66
N TRP A 362 -23.66 -7.75 -19.50
CA TRP A 362 -22.79 -6.66 -19.06
C TRP A 362 -21.71 -7.20 -18.12
N THR A 363 -20.45 -6.86 -18.37
CA THR A 363 -19.33 -7.28 -17.50
C THR A 363 -19.14 -6.40 -16.27
N GLY A 364 -19.62 -5.15 -16.36
CA GLY A 364 -19.20 -4.01 -15.53
C GLY A 364 -18.53 -2.90 -16.35
N ALA A 365 -17.96 -3.22 -17.52
CA ALA A 365 -17.27 -2.25 -18.39
C ALA A 365 -17.54 -2.44 -19.90
N GLU A 366 -17.89 -3.65 -20.34
CA GLU A 366 -18.23 -3.97 -21.73
C GLU A 366 -19.51 -4.82 -21.85
N MET A 367 -20.23 -4.66 -22.96
CA MET A 367 -21.35 -5.54 -23.32
C MET A 367 -20.83 -6.66 -24.21
N ILE A 368 -20.94 -7.91 -23.77
CA ILE A 368 -20.63 -9.10 -24.58
C ILE A 368 -21.91 -9.59 -25.23
N VAL A 369 -21.93 -9.65 -26.55
CA VAL A 369 -22.99 -10.20 -27.40
C VAL A 369 -22.52 -11.53 -27.98
N TRP A 370 -23.35 -12.57 -27.99
CA TRP A 370 -22.98 -13.84 -28.63
C TRP A 370 -24.18 -14.66 -29.15
N GLY A 371 -23.93 -15.44 -30.21
CA GLY A 371 -24.88 -16.42 -30.75
C GLY A 371 -26.01 -15.79 -31.57
N GLY A 372 -27.17 -16.44 -31.60
CA GLY A 372 -28.38 -16.01 -32.33
C GLY A 372 -28.43 -16.50 -33.77
N TYR A 373 -29.36 -15.95 -34.56
CA TYR A 373 -29.44 -16.21 -36.00
C TYR A 373 -29.72 -14.94 -36.81
N GLY A 374 -29.46 -15.00 -38.11
CA GLY A 374 -29.60 -13.88 -39.04
C GLY A 374 -29.60 -14.33 -40.50
N SER A 375 -29.27 -13.40 -41.41
CA SER A 375 -29.43 -13.60 -42.86
C SER A 375 -28.46 -14.62 -43.46
N THR A 376 -27.40 -14.99 -42.75
CA THR A 376 -26.41 -15.99 -43.16
C THR A 376 -26.50 -17.31 -42.37
N GLY A 377 -27.54 -17.47 -41.53
CA GLY A 377 -27.78 -18.67 -40.73
C GLY A 377 -27.64 -18.44 -39.23
N TYR A 378 -27.27 -19.49 -38.50
CA TYR A 378 -27.05 -19.49 -37.06
C TYR A 378 -25.60 -19.11 -36.73
N TYR A 379 -25.36 -18.47 -35.58
CA TYR A 379 -24.06 -17.95 -35.20
C TYR A 379 -23.44 -18.62 -33.97
N ASP A 380 -22.13 -18.88 -34.07
CA ASP A 380 -21.16 -19.17 -32.99
C ASP A 380 -20.21 -17.98 -32.74
N THR A 381 -20.47 -16.85 -33.41
CA THR A 381 -19.72 -15.60 -33.30
C THR A 381 -20.36 -14.64 -32.30
N GLY A 382 -19.57 -13.72 -31.78
CA GLY A 382 -20.01 -12.64 -30.91
C GLY A 382 -19.10 -11.42 -31.01
N GLY A 383 -19.36 -10.41 -30.17
CA GLY A 383 -18.54 -9.22 -30.04
C GLY A 383 -18.65 -8.56 -28.67
N LEU A 384 -17.60 -7.83 -28.31
CA LEU A 384 -17.48 -7.05 -27.09
C LEU A 384 -17.61 -5.57 -27.48
N TYR A 385 -18.60 -4.88 -26.92
CA TYR A 385 -18.82 -3.44 -27.13
C TYR A 385 -18.38 -2.64 -25.91
N TYR A 386 -17.49 -1.68 -26.14
CA TYR A 386 -16.95 -0.77 -25.12
C TYR A 386 -17.61 0.60 -25.26
N PRO A 387 -18.64 0.93 -24.45
CA PRO A 387 -19.35 2.21 -24.57
C PRO A 387 -18.46 3.41 -24.25
N SER A 388 -17.43 3.23 -23.40
CA SER A 388 -16.43 4.24 -23.02
C SER A 388 -15.56 4.75 -24.18
N THR A 389 -15.48 3.99 -25.27
CA THR A 389 -14.69 4.30 -26.48
C THR A 389 -15.51 4.21 -27.76
N ASP A 390 -16.77 3.75 -27.68
CA ASP A 390 -17.66 3.44 -28.79
C ASP A 390 -17.02 2.51 -29.85
N THR A 391 -16.48 1.38 -29.38
CA THR A 391 -15.76 0.41 -30.22
C THR A 391 -16.25 -1.02 -30.02
N TRP A 392 -16.20 -1.82 -31.09
CA TRP A 392 -16.41 -3.27 -31.06
C TRP A 392 -15.11 -4.03 -31.27
N MET A 393 -15.00 -5.18 -30.59
CA MET A 393 -14.03 -6.24 -30.88
C MET A 393 -14.77 -7.57 -31.07
N SER A 394 -14.28 -8.44 -31.94
CA SER A 394 -14.85 -9.79 -32.13
C SER A 394 -14.45 -10.73 -30.98
N THR A 395 -15.33 -11.64 -30.58
CA THR A 395 -14.95 -12.78 -29.71
C THR A 395 -14.24 -13.86 -30.51
N SER A 396 -13.24 -14.52 -29.93
CA SER A 396 -12.68 -15.78 -30.45
C SER A 396 -13.75 -16.83 -30.72
N THR A 397 -13.59 -17.56 -31.83
CA THR A 397 -14.36 -18.76 -32.18
C THR A 397 -13.63 -20.06 -31.83
N THR A 398 -12.42 -19.98 -31.26
CA THR A 398 -11.65 -21.17 -30.85
C THR A 398 -12.27 -21.79 -29.61
N ASP A 399 -12.54 -23.10 -29.66
CA ASP A 399 -13.29 -23.87 -28.65
C ASP A 399 -14.69 -23.31 -28.30
N ALA A 400 -15.25 -22.44 -29.15
CA ALA A 400 -16.58 -21.86 -28.95
C ALA A 400 -17.70 -22.92 -29.05
N PRO A 401 -18.82 -22.75 -28.32
CA PRO A 401 -20.00 -23.61 -28.46
C PRO A 401 -20.56 -23.53 -29.88
N SER A 402 -21.12 -24.65 -30.36
CA SER A 402 -21.76 -24.73 -31.69
C SER A 402 -22.80 -23.61 -31.92
N PRO A 403 -23.01 -23.16 -33.18
CA PRO A 403 -23.97 -22.10 -33.50
C PRO A 403 -25.35 -22.36 -32.90
N ARG A 404 -26.00 -21.34 -32.34
CA ARG A 404 -27.25 -21.53 -31.57
C ARG A 404 -28.08 -20.29 -31.30
N PHE A 405 -29.38 -20.49 -31.11
CA PHE A 405 -30.37 -19.48 -30.69
C PHE A 405 -31.29 -20.06 -29.59
N TRP A 406 -32.07 -19.20 -28.91
CA TRP A 406 -32.91 -19.57 -27.75
C TRP A 406 -32.17 -20.35 -26.64
N HIS A 407 -30.90 -19.99 -26.42
CA HIS A 407 -30.02 -20.46 -25.36
C HIS A 407 -30.02 -19.48 -24.19
N VAL A 408 -29.59 -19.90 -23.00
CA VAL A 408 -29.33 -18.97 -21.89
C VAL A 408 -27.90 -18.42 -21.99
N GLY A 409 -27.72 -17.16 -21.59
CA GLY A 409 -26.44 -16.47 -21.49
C GLY A 409 -26.39 -15.62 -20.22
N LEU A 410 -25.37 -15.78 -19.38
CA LEU A 410 -25.27 -15.11 -18.07
C LEU A 410 -23.83 -14.68 -17.78
N TRP A 411 -23.67 -13.54 -17.10
CA TRP A 411 -22.38 -13.12 -16.56
C TRP A 411 -22.15 -13.73 -15.16
N MET A 412 -21.01 -14.36 -14.95
CA MET A 412 -20.63 -14.98 -13.67
C MET A 412 -19.67 -14.11 -12.83
N GLY A 413 -19.48 -12.84 -13.22
CA GLY A 413 -18.54 -11.90 -12.58
C GLY A 413 -17.15 -11.85 -13.24
N THR A 414 -16.72 -12.94 -13.90
CA THR A 414 -15.42 -13.03 -14.59
C THR A 414 -15.48 -13.68 -15.98
N GLU A 415 -16.51 -14.48 -16.24
CA GLU A 415 -16.75 -15.20 -17.49
C GLU A 415 -18.24 -15.14 -17.85
N MET A 416 -18.56 -15.14 -19.14
CA MET A 416 -19.93 -15.34 -19.63
C MET A 416 -20.18 -16.84 -19.82
N ILE A 417 -21.22 -17.41 -19.21
CA ILE A 417 -21.67 -18.78 -19.51
C ILE A 417 -22.80 -18.76 -20.52
N VAL A 418 -22.71 -19.66 -21.51
CA VAL A 418 -23.74 -19.98 -22.50
C VAL A 418 -24.13 -21.44 -22.37
N TRP A 419 -25.43 -21.76 -22.36
CA TRP A 419 -25.89 -23.15 -22.32
C TRP A 419 -27.21 -23.42 -23.06
N GLY A 420 -27.33 -24.63 -23.59
CA GLY A 420 -28.53 -25.14 -24.25
C GLY A 420 -28.82 -24.44 -25.58
N GLY A 421 -30.09 -24.42 -25.98
CA GLY A 421 -30.58 -23.77 -27.19
C GLY A 421 -30.95 -24.76 -28.30
N HIS A 422 -31.02 -24.24 -29.52
CA HIS A 422 -31.25 -24.99 -30.76
C HIS A 422 -30.17 -24.59 -31.78
N ASP A 423 -29.56 -25.56 -32.47
CA ASP A 423 -28.46 -25.30 -33.44
C ASP A 423 -28.94 -25.09 -34.89
N GLY A 424 -30.25 -25.23 -35.10
CA GLY A 424 -30.89 -25.19 -36.43
C GLY A 424 -31.33 -26.56 -36.94
N THR A 425 -30.79 -27.64 -36.38
CA THR A 425 -31.14 -29.03 -36.68
C THR A 425 -31.74 -29.74 -35.47
N THR A 426 -31.16 -29.54 -34.28
CA THR A 426 -31.65 -30.12 -33.02
C THR A 426 -31.59 -29.13 -31.86
N TRP A 427 -32.40 -29.42 -30.84
CA TRP A 427 -32.14 -28.94 -29.49
C TRP A 427 -30.81 -29.51 -28.97
N ILE A 428 -30.14 -28.78 -28.08
CA ILE A 428 -28.85 -29.17 -27.51
C ILE A 428 -28.81 -28.94 -25.99
N ASN A 429 -27.95 -29.68 -25.29
CA ASN A 429 -27.63 -29.50 -23.86
C ASN A 429 -26.12 -29.23 -23.62
N THR A 430 -25.41 -28.80 -24.66
CA THR A 430 -24.01 -28.36 -24.57
C THR A 430 -23.93 -26.88 -24.17
N GLY A 431 -22.76 -26.44 -23.71
CA GLY A 431 -22.51 -25.04 -23.37
C GLY A 431 -21.02 -24.73 -23.29
N GLY A 432 -20.68 -23.49 -22.92
CA GLY A 432 -19.32 -23.04 -22.70
C GLY A 432 -19.25 -21.74 -21.92
N LYS A 433 -18.10 -21.53 -21.28
CA LYS A 433 -17.72 -20.31 -20.56
C LYS A 433 -16.74 -19.52 -21.41
N TYR A 434 -16.97 -18.23 -21.62
CA TYR A 434 -16.11 -17.30 -22.34
C TYR A 434 -15.44 -16.34 -21.38
N ASN A 435 -14.11 -16.21 -21.50
CA ASN A 435 -13.31 -15.32 -20.68
C ASN A 435 -12.82 -14.10 -21.51
N PRO A 436 -13.33 -12.88 -21.29
CA PRO A 436 -12.96 -11.68 -22.05
C PRO A 436 -11.58 -11.10 -21.69
N ASN A 437 -10.86 -11.68 -20.73
CA ASN A 437 -9.49 -11.29 -20.41
C ASN A 437 -8.44 -12.13 -21.16
N THR A 438 -8.81 -13.33 -21.62
CA THR A 438 -7.94 -14.24 -22.38
C THR A 438 -8.47 -14.58 -23.78
N ASP A 439 -9.61 -14.00 -24.17
CA ASP A 439 -10.36 -14.25 -25.41
C ASP A 439 -10.49 -15.75 -25.73
N SER A 440 -10.95 -16.51 -24.73
CA SER A 440 -10.91 -17.98 -24.77
C SER A 440 -12.19 -18.61 -24.25
N TRP A 441 -12.66 -19.65 -24.93
CA TRP A 441 -13.74 -20.51 -24.46
C TRP A 441 -13.24 -21.73 -23.69
N THR A 442 -14.07 -22.23 -22.77
CA THR A 442 -13.95 -23.56 -22.19
C THR A 442 -15.35 -24.19 -22.11
N PRO A 443 -15.59 -25.37 -22.73
CA PRO A 443 -16.91 -26.02 -22.73
C PRO A 443 -17.35 -26.43 -21.32
N THR A 444 -18.67 -26.46 -21.11
CA THR A 444 -19.28 -26.99 -19.87
C THR A 444 -19.43 -28.51 -19.94
N SER A 445 -19.31 -29.19 -18.80
CA SER A 445 -19.69 -30.60 -18.63
C SER A 445 -21.14 -30.86 -19.04
N ASN A 446 -21.37 -32.00 -19.69
CA ASN A 446 -22.71 -32.54 -19.98
C ASN A 446 -23.12 -33.61 -18.93
N THR A 447 -22.25 -33.97 -17.98
CA THR A 447 -22.52 -35.00 -16.98
C THR A 447 -23.59 -34.53 -16.00
N ASN A 448 -24.70 -35.28 -15.93
CA ASN A 448 -25.93 -34.93 -15.20
C ASN A 448 -26.60 -33.61 -15.67
N ALA A 449 -26.21 -33.06 -16.83
CA ALA A 449 -26.88 -31.91 -17.41
C ALA A 449 -28.35 -32.26 -17.74
N PRO A 450 -29.28 -31.29 -17.68
CA PRO A 450 -30.64 -31.52 -18.16
C PRO A 450 -30.66 -31.97 -19.64
N SER A 451 -31.76 -32.60 -20.05
CA SER A 451 -31.98 -32.95 -21.46
C SER A 451 -31.88 -31.73 -22.37
N GLU A 452 -31.60 -31.98 -23.65
CA GLU A 452 -31.54 -30.98 -24.71
C GLU A 452 -32.78 -30.09 -24.70
N ARG A 453 -32.64 -28.76 -24.85
CA ARG A 453 -33.77 -27.80 -24.74
C ARG A 453 -33.46 -26.39 -25.23
N SER A 454 -34.50 -25.70 -25.71
CA SER A 454 -34.49 -24.26 -26.03
C SER A 454 -35.69 -23.54 -25.39
N GLY A 455 -35.68 -22.21 -25.36
CA GLY A 455 -36.78 -21.40 -24.80
C GLY A 455 -37.01 -21.62 -23.30
N HIS A 456 -35.98 -22.11 -22.62
CA HIS A 456 -35.89 -22.23 -21.16
C HIS A 456 -35.40 -20.91 -20.57
N THR A 457 -35.64 -20.69 -19.28
CA THR A 457 -34.99 -19.59 -18.56
C THR A 457 -33.77 -20.10 -17.81
N GLY A 458 -32.91 -19.18 -17.39
CA GLY A 458 -31.97 -19.44 -16.32
C GLY A 458 -31.51 -18.17 -15.63
N VAL A 459 -30.97 -18.32 -14.42
CA VAL A 459 -30.48 -17.22 -13.57
C VAL A 459 -29.13 -17.59 -12.96
N TRP A 460 -28.32 -16.56 -12.67
CA TRP A 460 -27.07 -16.70 -11.92
C TRP A 460 -27.33 -16.40 -10.43
N THR A 461 -26.96 -17.31 -9.52
CA THR A 461 -27.18 -17.10 -8.08
C THR A 461 -26.14 -16.20 -7.42
N GLY A 462 -25.03 -15.92 -8.11
CA GLY A 462 -23.75 -15.49 -7.53
C GLY A 462 -22.72 -16.62 -7.43
N THR A 463 -23.15 -17.90 -7.49
CA THR A 463 -22.27 -19.08 -7.35
C THR A 463 -22.61 -20.26 -8.27
N GLU A 464 -23.85 -20.38 -8.73
CA GLU A 464 -24.35 -21.45 -9.59
C GLU A 464 -25.30 -20.86 -10.65
N MET A 465 -25.34 -21.46 -11.84
CA MET A 465 -26.38 -21.17 -12.84
C MET A 465 -27.55 -22.14 -12.61
N ILE A 466 -28.77 -21.63 -12.48
CA ILE A 466 -29.99 -22.45 -12.47
C ILE A 466 -30.64 -22.32 -13.85
N VAL A 467 -31.02 -23.43 -14.49
CA VAL A 467 -31.84 -23.43 -15.72
C VAL A 467 -33.11 -24.25 -15.51
N TRP A 468 -34.25 -23.82 -16.06
CA TRP A 468 -35.50 -24.56 -15.90
C TRP A 468 -36.49 -24.40 -17.06
N GLY A 469 -37.29 -25.43 -17.27
CA GLY A 469 -38.36 -25.47 -18.28
C GLY A 469 -37.81 -25.57 -19.71
N GLY A 470 -38.51 -24.92 -20.64
CA GLY A 470 -38.20 -24.91 -22.08
C GLY A 470 -38.97 -25.97 -22.86
N VAL A 471 -38.57 -26.17 -24.12
CA VAL A 471 -39.14 -27.17 -25.04
C VAL A 471 -38.04 -28.02 -25.66
N ASN A 472 -38.35 -29.29 -25.96
CA ASN A 472 -37.47 -30.17 -26.71
C ASN A 472 -38.23 -31.20 -27.56
N SER A 473 -37.51 -32.20 -28.07
CA SER A 473 -38.02 -33.31 -28.90
C SER A 473 -39.24 -34.06 -28.32
N THR A 474 -39.43 -34.01 -26.99
CA THR A 474 -40.55 -34.65 -26.26
C THR A 474 -41.66 -33.68 -25.84
N GLY A 475 -41.50 -32.38 -26.10
CA GLY A 475 -42.45 -31.32 -25.73
C GLY A 475 -41.92 -30.37 -24.65
N ASN A 476 -42.83 -29.55 -24.08
CA ASN A 476 -42.50 -28.60 -23.02
C ASN A 476 -42.06 -29.34 -21.74
N GLN A 477 -41.11 -28.75 -21.01
CA GLN A 477 -40.48 -29.33 -19.83
C GLN A 477 -40.92 -28.63 -18.54
N ASN A 478 -41.01 -29.39 -17.43
CA ASN A 478 -41.07 -28.88 -16.05
C ASN A 478 -39.81 -29.27 -15.24
N THR A 479 -38.73 -29.59 -15.95
CA THR A 479 -37.45 -30.05 -15.41
C THR A 479 -36.38 -28.97 -15.55
N GLY A 480 -35.31 -29.06 -14.76
CA GLY A 480 -34.20 -28.12 -14.77
C GLY A 480 -32.97 -28.66 -14.06
N GLY A 481 -31.92 -27.84 -13.96
CA GLY A 481 -30.68 -28.18 -13.28
C GLY A 481 -29.94 -26.95 -12.76
N LYS A 482 -29.15 -27.16 -11.71
CA LYS A 482 -28.14 -26.23 -11.22
C LYS A 482 -26.78 -26.66 -11.77
N TYR A 483 -26.00 -25.73 -12.32
CA TYR A 483 -24.62 -25.93 -12.76
C TYR A 483 -23.67 -25.15 -11.87
N ASN A 484 -22.66 -25.83 -11.33
CA ASN A 484 -21.61 -25.21 -10.54
C ASN A 484 -20.34 -25.07 -11.39
N PRO A 485 -19.91 -23.85 -11.75
CA PRO A 485 -18.78 -23.65 -12.68
C PRO A 485 -17.41 -23.85 -12.05
N ASN A 486 -17.32 -24.04 -10.73
CA ASN A 486 -16.06 -24.32 -10.02
C ASN A 486 -15.73 -25.82 -10.04
N THR A 487 -16.73 -26.68 -9.84
CA THR A 487 -16.58 -28.14 -9.95
C THR A 487 -16.83 -28.65 -11.37
N ASP A 488 -17.51 -27.84 -12.20
CA ASP A 488 -17.96 -28.18 -13.56
C ASP A 488 -18.88 -29.42 -13.53
N SER A 489 -19.97 -29.29 -12.77
CA SER A 489 -20.92 -30.36 -12.49
C SER A 489 -22.37 -29.87 -12.41
N TRP A 490 -23.31 -30.74 -12.77
CA TRP A 490 -24.75 -30.47 -12.72
C TRP A 490 -25.47 -31.24 -11.61
N PHE A 491 -26.53 -30.63 -11.08
CA PHE A 491 -27.45 -31.22 -10.10
C PHE A 491 -28.91 -30.92 -10.49
N PRO A 492 -29.83 -31.91 -10.54
CA PRO A 492 -31.19 -31.69 -11.02
C PRO A 492 -32.06 -30.89 -10.03
N THR A 493 -32.88 -29.97 -10.55
CA THR A 493 -33.91 -29.30 -9.76
C THR A 493 -35.04 -30.29 -9.42
N SER A 494 -35.58 -30.21 -8.20
CA SER A 494 -36.77 -30.98 -7.83
C SER A 494 -37.97 -30.69 -8.74
N THR A 495 -38.77 -31.72 -9.00
CA THR A 495 -40.08 -31.63 -9.68
C THR A 495 -41.25 -31.61 -8.70
N ILE A 496 -41.00 -31.77 -7.40
CA ILE A 496 -42.04 -31.72 -6.35
C ILE A 496 -42.50 -30.26 -6.21
N ASN A 497 -43.80 -30.03 -6.39
CA ASN A 497 -44.44 -28.71 -6.45
C ASN A 497 -43.89 -27.76 -7.54
N ALA A 498 -43.12 -28.27 -8.51
CA ALA A 498 -42.65 -27.47 -9.63
C ALA A 498 -43.84 -27.02 -10.50
N PRO A 499 -43.85 -25.78 -11.03
CA PRO A 499 -44.91 -25.32 -11.91
C PRO A 499 -45.07 -26.19 -13.17
N ASP A 500 -46.25 -26.13 -13.79
CA ASP A 500 -46.56 -26.88 -15.01
C ASP A 500 -45.53 -26.62 -16.12
N LYS A 501 -45.33 -27.65 -16.96
CA LYS A 501 -44.38 -27.64 -18.09
C LYS A 501 -44.59 -26.42 -18.98
N ARG A 502 -43.52 -25.70 -19.33
CA ARG A 502 -43.65 -24.43 -20.07
C ARG A 502 -42.39 -23.97 -20.79
N VAL A 503 -42.62 -23.26 -21.89
CA VAL A 503 -41.61 -22.55 -22.69
C VAL A 503 -41.94 -21.04 -22.66
N TYR A 504 -40.94 -20.19 -22.92
CA TYR A 504 -41.12 -18.72 -23.06
C TYR A 504 -41.81 -18.03 -21.86
N HIS A 505 -41.63 -18.62 -20.69
CA HIS A 505 -41.84 -18.01 -19.39
C HIS A 505 -40.65 -17.08 -19.06
N SER A 506 -40.82 -16.24 -18.04
CA SER A 506 -39.79 -15.31 -17.61
C SER A 506 -39.33 -15.67 -16.19
N ALA A 507 -38.11 -15.27 -15.80
CA ALA A 507 -37.52 -15.62 -14.52
C ALA A 507 -36.63 -14.51 -13.94
N VAL A 508 -36.61 -14.39 -12.62
CA VAL A 508 -35.76 -13.45 -11.87
C VAL A 508 -35.08 -14.12 -10.67
N TRP A 509 -33.95 -13.56 -10.23
CA TRP A 509 -33.22 -14.01 -9.03
C TRP A 509 -33.33 -12.96 -7.91
N THR A 510 -33.72 -13.40 -6.71
CA THR A 510 -34.02 -12.51 -5.57
C THR A 510 -32.93 -12.53 -4.50
N ALA A 511 -31.67 -12.78 -4.88
CA ALA A 511 -30.55 -13.14 -4.00
C ALA A 511 -30.74 -14.44 -3.17
N SER A 512 -31.95 -15.00 -3.06
CA SER A 512 -32.24 -16.25 -2.33
C SER A 512 -33.13 -17.25 -3.10
N TRP A 513 -33.97 -16.79 -4.04
CA TRP A 513 -34.94 -17.61 -4.75
C TRP A 513 -34.93 -17.29 -6.25
N MET A 514 -35.11 -18.31 -7.09
CA MET A 514 -35.48 -18.09 -8.49
C MET A 514 -37.01 -18.04 -8.57
N ILE A 515 -37.57 -16.94 -9.03
CA ILE A 515 -39.01 -16.82 -9.29
C ILE A 515 -39.22 -16.98 -10.79
N ILE A 516 -40.14 -17.86 -11.20
CA ILE A 516 -40.59 -17.98 -12.59
C ILE A 516 -42.07 -17.61 -12.70
N TRP A 517 -42.48 -17.02 -13.82
CA TRP A 517 -43.89 -16.71 -14.08
C TRP A 517 -44.22 -16.70 -15.59
N GLY A 518 -45.49 -16.97 -15.91
CA GLY A 518 -46.02 -16.91 -17.28
C GLY A 518 -45.54 -18.05 -18.18
N GLY A 519 -45.52 -17.80 -19.49
CA GLY A 519 -45.18 -18.75 -20.54
C GLY A 519 -46.36 -19.61 -20.99
N HIS A 520 -46.10 -20.57 -21.89
CA HIS A 520 -47.13 -21.47 -22.43
C HIS A 520 -46.69 -22.93 -22.47
N ASP A 521 -47.67 -23.84 -22.55
CA ASP A 521 -47.56 -25.21 -23.03
C ASP A 521 -48.43 -25.39 -24.28
N ASN A 522 -48.27 -26.48 -25.03
CA ASN A 522 -49.00 -26.76 -26.29
C ASN A 522 -50.54 -26.64 -26.24
N LEU A 523 -51.16 -26.44 -25.06
CA LEU A 523 -52.60 -26.29 -24.88
C LEU A 523 -52.99 -25.02 -24.09
N ASN A 524 -52.10 -24.41 -23.30
CA ASN A 524 -52.44 -23.36 -22.33
C ASN A 524 -51.39 -22.24 -22.24
N TYR A 525 -51.87 -21.02 -22.09
CA TYR A 525 -51.09 -19.89 -21.57
C TYR A 525 -51.23 -19.83 -20.04
N TYR A 526 -50.15 -19.48 -19.33
CA TYR A 526 -50.14 -19.42 -17.87
C TYR A 526 -50.16 -18.00 -17.32
N SER A 527 -50.95 -17.79 -16.25
CA SER A 527 -50.82 -16.69 -15.27
C SER A 527 -50.27 -17.19 -13.93
N THR A 528 -49.72 -18.40 -13.92
CA THR A 528 -49.15 -19.08 -12.74
C THR A 528 -47.63 -18.98 -12.73
N GLY A 529 -47.02 -19.12 -11.55
CA GLY A 529 -45.58 -19.11 -11.35
C GLY A 529 -45.15 -19.94 -10.15
N GLY A 530 -43.85 -19.90 -9.84
CA GLY A 530 -43.28 -20.59 -8.69
C GLY A 530 -41.96 -20.00 -8.22
N LYS A 531 -41.73 -20.06 -6.91
CA LYS A 531 -40.50 -19.69 -6.21
C LYS A 531 -39.69 -20.96 -5.93
N TYR A 532 -38.50 -21.08 -6.54
CA TYR A 532 -37.57 -22.18 -6.33
C TYR A 532 -36.48 -21.79 -5.33
N ASN A 533 -36.25 -22.68 -4.36
CA ASN A 533 -35.17 -22.57 -3.39
C ASN A 533 -34.00 -23.51 -3.78
N PRO A 534 -32.81 -22.98 -4.12
CA PRO A 534 -31.69 -23.81 -4.56
C PRO A 534 -30.88 -24.47 -3.43
N SER A 535 -31.10 -24.12 -2.15
CA SER A 535 -30.46 -24.78 -1.00
C SER A 535 -31.34 -25.89 -0.41
N ALA A 536 -32.66 -25.69 -0.36
CA ALA A 536 -33.64 -26.71 0.02
C ALA A 536 -34.09 -27.62 -1.15
N ASN A 537 -33.70 -27.28 -2.39
CA ASN A 537 -34.14 -27.92 -3.64
C ASN A 537 -35.67 -28.13 -3.71
N SER A 538 -36.43 -27.06 -3.49
CA SER A 538 -37.89 -27.13 -3.36
C SER A 538 -38.59 -25.98 -4.06
N TRP A 539 -39.85 -26.22 -4.46
CA TRP A 539 -40.71 -25.22 -5.10
C TRP A 539 -41.88 -24.84 -4.20
N THR A 540 -42.28 -23.58 -4.26
CA THR A 540 -43.52 -23.05 -3.69
C THR A 540 -44.26 -22.28 -4.79
N PRO A 541 -45.54 -22.59 -5.10
CA PRO A 541 -46.32 -21.80 -6.05
C PRO A 541 -46.40 -20.32 -5.67
N THR A 542 -46.53 -19.44 -6.67
CA THR A 542 -46.91 -18.04 -6.43
C THR A 542 -48.43 -17.91 -6.36
N SER A 543 -48.95 -17.01 -5.52
CA SER A 543 -50.36 -16.62 -5.56
C SER A 543 -50.83 -16.22 -6.97
N THR A 544 -52.09 -16.57 -7.27
CA THR A 544 -52.80 -16.16 -8.49
C THR A 544 -53.80 -15.03 -8.24
N THR A 545 -54.00 -14.63 -6.98
CA THR A 545 -54.92 -13.55 -6.61
C THR A 545 -54.36 -12.20 -7.05
N GLY A 546 -55.07 -11.52 -7.96
CA GLY A 546 -54.61 -10.27 -8.57
C GLY A 546 -53.53 -10.44 -9.64
N ALA A 547 -53.16 -11.68 -10.00
CA ALA A 547 -52.12 -11.93 -11.00
C ALA A 547 -52.55 -11.43 -12.40
N PRO A 548 -51.62 -10.86 -13.21
CA PRO A 548 -51.91 -10.44 -14.57
C PRO A 548 -52.43 -11.57 -15.47
N GLN A 549 -53.16 -11.19 -16.52
CA GLN A 549 -53.66 -12.14 -17.53
C GLN A 549 -52.54 -13.03 -18.09
N ALA A 550 -52.87 -14.30 -18.37
CA ALA A 550 -51.94 -15.31 -18.86
C ALA A 550 -51.26 -14.90 -20.18
N ARG A 551 -49.96 -15.16 -20.30
CA ARG A 551 -49.11 -14.61 -21.38
C ARG A 551 -47.75 -15.29 -21.52
N GLU A 552 -47.15 -15.17 -22.70
CA GLU A 552 -45.74 -15.49 -22.97
C GLU A 552 -44.95 -14.26 -23.44
N LEU A 553 -43.61 -14.36 -23.42
CA LEU A 553 -42.67 -13.34 -23.94
C LEU A 553 -42.99 -11.92 -23.45
N ASN A 554 -43.26 -11.86 -22.15
CA ASN A 554 -43.41 -10.66 -21.32
C ASN A 554 -42.04 -10.31 -20.71
N SER A 555 -41.77 -9.01 -20.52
CA SER A 555 -40.57 -8.60 -19.80
C SER A 555 -40.78 -8.70 -18.29
N THR A 556 -39.76 -9.17 -17.59
CA THR A 556 -39.74 -9.19 -16.13
C THR A 556 -38.45 -8.64 -15.56
N VAL A 557 -38.57 -7.79 -14.54
CA VAL A 557 -37.43 -7.24 -13.80
C VAL A 557 -37.60 -7.46 -12.30
N TRP A 558 -36.48 -7.42 -11.58
CA TRP A 558 -36.45 -7.49 -10.12
C TRP A 558 -35.98 -6.16 -9.56
N THR A 559 -36.79 -5.52 -8.71
CA THR A 559 -36.48 -4.19 -8.16
C THR A 559 -35.46 -4.20 -7.02
N GLY A 560 -35.10 -5.39 -6.52
CA GLY A 560 -34.52 -5.60 -5.20
C GLY A 560 -35.54 -6.09 -4.16
N THR A 561 -36.83 -5.83 -4.36
CA THR A 561 -37.91 -6.16 -3.42
C THR A 561 -39.12 -6.87 -4.06
N GLU A 562 -39.42 -6.57 -5.32
CA GLU A 562 -40.60 -7.05 -6.06
C GLU A 562 -40.21 -7.48 -7.49
N MET A 563 -41.00 -8.41 -8.06
CA MET A 563 -40.90 -8.78 -9.48
C MET A 563 -41.94 -8.00 -10.27
N ILE A 564 -41.52 -7.18 -11.22
CA ILE A 564 -42.42 -6.48 -12.15
C ILE A 564 -42.59 -7.35 -13.40
N VAL A 565 -43.82 -7.47 -13.89
CA VAL A 565 -44.20 -8.15 -15.14
C VAL A 565 -44.91 -7.16 -16.05
N TRP A 566 -44.51 -7.04 -17.32
CA TRP A 566 -45.21 -6.20 -18.29
C TRP A 566 -45.25 -6.75 -19.72
N GLY A 567 -46.31 -6.40 -20.45
CA GLY A 567 -46.49 -6.67 -21.87
C GLY A 567 -46.55 -8.15 -22.21
N GLY A 568 -46.14 -8.54 -23.41
CA GLY A 568 -46.20 -9.91 -23.91
C GLY A 568 -47.46 -10.19 -24.71
N HIS A 569 -47.79 -11.46 -24.95
CA HIS A 569 -48.97 -11.84 -25.74
C HIS A 569 -49.54 -13.23 -25.38
N TYR A 570 -50.72 -13.54 -25.91
CA TYR A 570 -51.30 -14.88 -25.93
C TYR A 570 -52.13 -15.13 -27.21
N TYR A 571 -52.48 -16.39 -27.47
CA TYR A 571 -53.34 -16.81 -28.58
C TYR A 571 -54.55 -17.62 -28.07
N ASP A 572 -55.77 -17.23 -28.44
CA ASP A 572 -57.02 -17.87 -27.96
C ASP A 572 -57.57 -18.98 -28.88
N LEU A 573 -56.73 -19.46 -29.81
CA LEU A 573 -57.08 -20.31 -30.96
C LEU A 573 -57.78 -19.59 -32.12
N THR A 574 -58.10 -18.29 -32.01
CA THR A 574 -58.69 -17.48 -33.10
C THR A 574 -57.87 -16.22 -33.40
N THR A 575 -57.35 -15.55 -32.38
CA THR A 575 -56.80 -14.18 -32.43
C THR A 575 -55.57 -14.10 -31.54
N HIS A 576 -54.50 -13.43 -32.03
CA HIS A 576 -53.31 -13.11 -31.23
C HIS A 576 -53.55 -11.79 -30.50
N TYR A 577 -53.47 -11.82 -29.17
CA TYR A 577 -53.67 -10.67 -28.30
C TYR A 577 -52.33 -10.24 -27.71
N TYR A 578 -51.86 -9.07 -28.13
CA TYR A 578 -50.71 -8.40 -27.55
C TYR A 578 -51.18 -7.54 -26.37
N LEU A 579 -50.31 -7.36 -25.38
CA LEU A 579 -50.69 -6.77 -24.09
C LEU A 579 -49.88 -5.51 -23.78
N ASP A 580 -50.57 -4.53 -23.19
CA ASP A 580 -50.10 -3.31 -22.52
C ASP A 580 -50.25 -3.41 -20.99
N THR A 581 -50.91 -4.46 -20.49
CA THR A 581 -51.13 -4.70 -19.07
C THR A 581 -49.89 -5.30 -18.38
N GLY A 582 -49.82 -5.16 -17.05
CA GLY A 582 -48.77 -5.77 -16.23
C GLY A 582 -49.16 -5.87 -14.75
N GLY A 583 -48.21 -6.27 -13.91
CA GLY A 583 -48.40 -6.36 -12.46
C GLY A 583 -47.08 -6.51 -11.70
N ARG A 584 -47.08 -6.09 -10.44
CA ARG A 584 -45.99 -6.24 -9.48
C ARG A 584 -46.30 -7.38 -8.53
N TYR A 585 -45.36 -8.30 -8.35
CA TYR A 585 -45.46 -9.41 -7.41
C TYR A 585 -44.51 -9.22 -6.24
N ASN A 586 -45.06 -9.16 -5.03
CA ASN A 586 -44.31 -9.11 -3.80
C ASN A 586 -44.13 -10.53 -3.23
N PRO A 587 -42.92 -11.11 -3.23
CA PRO A 587 -42.70 -12.49 -2.81
C PRO A 587 -42.80 -12.70 -1.30
N THR A 588 -42.77 -11.62 -0.49
CA THR A 588 -42.84 -11.63 0.97
C THR A 588 -44.28 -11.74 1.47
N SER A 589 -45.21 -10.98 0.87
CA SER A 589 -46.65 -11.08 1.14
C SER A 589 -47.39 -12.07 0.24
N ASP A 590 -46.74 -12.60 -0.81
CA ASP A 590 -47.33 -13.46 -1.85
C ASP A 590 -48.56 -12.81 -2.50
N SER A 591 -48.44 -11.54 -2.87
CA SER A 591 -49.53 -10.73 -3.40
C SER A 591 -49.14 -10.03 -4.71
N TRP A 592 -50.13 -9.81 -5.57
CA TRP A 592 -49.99 -9.00 -6.79
C TRP A 592 -50.66 -7.64 -6.65
N THR A 593 -50.01 -6.62 -7.19
CA THR A 593 -50.51 -5.25 -7.34
C THR A 593 -50.55 -4.89 -8.82
N ALA A 594 -51.61 -4.21 -9.28
CA ALA A 594 -51.69 -3.76 -10.67
C ALA A 594 -50.65 -2.67 -10.99
N ILE A 595 -50.28 -2.57 -12.27
CA ILE A 595 -49.52 -1.45 -12.83
C ILE A 595 -50.51 -0.45 -13.45
N SER A 596 -50.20 0.85 -13.44
CA SER A 596 -51.06 1.86 -14.08
C SER A 596 -51.22 1.63 -15.59
N ALA A 597 -52.40 2.03 -16.10
CA ALA A 597 -52.73 2.06 -17.51
C ALA A 597 -52.66 3.48 -18.11
N THR A 598 -52.39 4.52 -17.30
CA THR A 598 -52.16 5.88 -17.78
C THR A 598 -50.76 5.98 -18.38
N SER A 599 -50.63 6.67 -19.53
CA SER A 599 -49.37 6.88 -20.27
C SER A 599 -48.59 5.59 -20.63
N VAL A 600 -49.26 4.43 -20.61
CA VAL A 600 -48.63 3.12 -20.83
C VAL A 600 -48.23 2.92 -22.31
N PRO A 601 -47.07 2.30 -22.62
CA PRO A 601 -46.69 2.02 -23.99
C PRO A 601 -47.67 1.08 -24.70
N ALA A 602 -47.91 1.31 -26.00
CA ALA A 602 -48.85 0.53 -26.80
C ALA A 602 -48.58 -0.99 -26.74
N ALA A 603 -49.65 -1.80 -26.70
CA ALA A 603 -49.61 -3.24 -26.44
C ALA A 603 -48.63 -4.02 -27.34
N ARG A 604 -47.71 -4.79 -26.73
CA ARG A 604 -46.54 -5.35 -27.45
C ARG A 604 -45.92 -6.60 -26.82
N GLY A 605 -45.47 -7.51 -27.68
CA GLY A 605 -44.62 -8.66 -27.34
C GLY A 605 -43.22 -8.51 -27.92
N TYR A 606 -42.30 -9.40 -27.54
CA TYR A 606 -40.93 -9.47 -28.08
C TYR A 606 -40.09 -8.18 -27.94
N HIS A 607 -40.54 -7.27 -27.07
CA HIS A 607 -39.83 -6.06 -26.65
C HIS A 607 -38.73 -6.42 -25.66
N THR A 608 -37.88 -5.46 -25.31
CA THR A 608 -36.91 -5.61 -24.23
C THR A 608 -37.36 -4.85 -22.98
N GLY A 609 -36.96 -5.30 -21.80
CA GLY A 609 -37.31 -4.69 -20.53
C GLY A 609 -36.16 -4.86 -19.52
N ILE A 610 -35.66 -3.75 -18.97
CA ILE A 610 -34.49 -3.73 -18.08
C ILE A 610 -34.76 -2.86 -16.84
N TRP A 611 -34.06 -3.14 -15.74
CA TRP A 611 -34.12 -2.35 -14.51
C TRP A 611 -32.98 -1.31 -14.50
N SER A 612 -33.30 -0.04 -14.30
CA SER A 612 -32.29 1.03 -14.15
C SER A 612 -31.66 1.09 -12.76
N GLY A 613 -32.28 0.44 -11.77
CA GLY A 613 -32.07 0.69 -10.35
C GLY A 613 -33.29 1.35 -9.68
N THR A 614 -34.12 2.03 -10.46
CA THR A 614 -35.28 2.84 -10.02
C THR A 614 -36.55 2.61 -10.84
N GLU A 615 -36.40 2.32 -12.14
CA GLU A 615 -37.46 2.21 -13.13
C GLU A 615 -37.32 0.91 -13.95
N MET A 616 -38.45 0.38 -14.44
CA MET A 616 -38.45 -0.60 -15.52
C MET A 616 -38.50 0.13 -16.86
N ILE A 617 -37.43 0.08 -17.64
CA ILE A 617 -37.37 0.66 -18.99
C ILE A 617 -37.77 -0.42 -20.00
N VAL A 618 -38.85 -0.19 -20.74
CA VAL A 618 -39.34 -1.01 -21.84
C VAL A 618 -39.03 -0.32 -23.17
N TRP A 619 -38.56 -1.06 -24.18
CA TRP A 619 -38.38 -0.50 -25.54
C TRP A 619 -38.56 -1.53 -26.68
N GLY A 620 -39.02 -1.04 -27.84
CA GLY A 620 -39.16 -1.80 -29.08
C GLY A 620 -40.30 -2.82 -29.02
N GLY A 621 -40.22 -3.86 -29.85
CA GLY A 621 -41.19 -4.98 -29.90
C GLY A 621 -42.14 -4.94 -31.09
N TYR A 622 -43.21 -5.74 -31.01
CA TYR A 622 -44.17 -5.98 -32.09
C TYR A 622 -45.60 -6.21 -31.55
N SER A 623 -46.63 -5.78 -32.30
CA SER A 623 -48.05 -5.87 -31.90
C SER A 623 -48.99 -6.58 -32.88
N GLY A 624 -48.55 -6.90 -34.10
CA GLY A 624 -49.31 -7.65 -35.12
C GLY A 624 -50.64 -7.07 -35.63
N MET A 625 -51.20 -6.04 -35.00
CA MET A 625 -52.51 -5.49 -35.34
C MET A 625 -52.43 -4.63 -36.62
N GLY A 626 -53.19 -4.98 -37.66
CA GLY A 626 -53.42 -4.11 -38.81
C GLY A 626 -52.31 -4.01 -39.86
N GLY A 627 -51.17 -4.70 -39.69
CA GLY A 627 -50.12 -4.84 -40.71
C GLY A 627 -48.73 -4.44 -40.22
N ASN A 628 -47.97 -5.42 -39.72
CA ASN A 628 -46.52 -5.33 -39.42
C ASN A 628 -46.09 -4.09 -38.62
N TYR A 629 -46.78 -3.82 -37.51
CA TYR A 629 -46.40 -2.77 -36.56
C TYR A 629 -45.28 -3.27 -35.62
N TYR A 630 -44.05 -2.89 -35.96
CA TYR A 630 -42.88 -2.94 -35.08
C TYR A 630 -42.70 -1.57 -34.41
N PHE A 631 -42.05 -1.53 -33.26
CA PHE A 631 -41.88 -0.30 -32.48
C PHE A 631 -40.42 0.18 -32.42
N ASN A 632 -40.24 1.51 -32.42
CA ASN A 632 -39.00 2.22 -32.06
C ASN A 632 -39.15 3.11 -30.82
N ASP A 633 -40.27 2.96 -30.10
CA ASP A 633 -40.63 3.68 -28.88
C ASP A 633 -40.60 2.75 -27.66
N GLY A 634 -40.97 3.31 -26.50
CA GLY A 634 -40.88 2.63 -25.22
C GLY A 634 -41.43 3.50 -24.08
N GLY A 635 -41.27 3.01 -22.85
CA GLY A 635 -41.64 3.75 -21.65
C GLY A 635 -40.83 3.32 -20.44
N ARG A 636 -40.65 4.26 -19.51
CA ARG A 636 -40.06 4.06 -18.19
C ARG A 636 -41.19 3.94 -17.17
N TYR A 637 -41.24 2.85 -16.41
CA TYR A 637 -42.22 2.65 -15.34
C TYR A 637 -41.56 2.81 -13.97
N ASN A 638 -42.06 3.77 -13.19
CA ASN A 638 -41.62 3.99 -11.82
C ASN A 638 -42.58 3.26 -10.85
N PRO A 639 -42.12 2.24 -10.08
CA PRO A 639 -42.98 1.48 -9.18
C PRO A 639 -43.30 2.21 -7.86
N ILE A 640 -42.59 3.30 -7.53
CA ILE A 640 -42.87 4.11 -6.34
C ILE A 640 -44.12 4.97 -6.59
N THR A 641 -44.11 5.72 -7.70
CA THR A 641 -45.21 6.58 -8.14
C THR A 641 -46.34 5.81 -8.84
N ASN A 642 -46.04 4.61 -9.34
CA ASN A 642 -46.90 3.81 -10.21
C ASN A 642 -47.20 4.48 -11.59
N SER A 643 -46.37 5.41 -12.04
CA SER A 643 -46.55 6.14 -13.32
C SER A 643 -45.67 5.60 -14.46
N TRP A 644 -46.05 5.94 -15.70
CA TRP A 644 -45.28 5.67 -16.93
C TRP A 644 -44.87 6.98 -17.60
N THR A 645 -43.59 7.10 -17.96
CA THR A 645 -43.04 8.21 -18.75
C THR A 645 -42.54 7.67 -20.11
N PRO A 646 -42.99 8.18 -21.26
CA PRO A 646 -42.51 7.73 -22.57
C PRO A 646 -40.99 7.91 -22.74
N THR A 647 -40.30 6.96 -23.37
CA THR A 647 -38.89 7.14 -23.78
C THR A 647 -38.83 8.05 -25.02
N THR A 648 -37.88 8.99 -25.10
CA THR A 648 -37.76 9.79 -26.33
C THR A 648 -37.48 8.93 -27.57
N THR A 649 -38.05 9.33 -28.71
CA THR A 649 -37.76 8.74 -30.03
C THR A 649 -36.63 9.49 -30.77
N THR A 650 -36.14 10.61 -30.20
CA THR A 650 -35.02 11.39 -30.75
C THR A 650 -33.76 10.54 -30.84
N ASN A 651 -33.24 10.34 -32.05
CA ASN A 651 -32.12 9.44 -32.39
C ASN A 651 -32.32 7.95 -32.02
N ALA A 652 -33.55 7.52 -31.72
CA ALA A 652 -33.83 6.13 -31.37
C ALA A 652 -33.49 5.18 -32.54
N PRO A 653 -32.94 3.98 -32.28
CA PRO A 653 -32.73 2.97 -33.31
C PRO A 653 -34.00 2.60 -34.07
N SER A 654 -33.87 2.14 -35.31
CA SER A 654 -35.00 1.74 -36.16
C SER A 654 -35.93 0.73 -35.50
N GLN A 655 -37.21 0.77 -35.87
CA GLN A 655 -38.25 -0.12 -35.35
C GLN A 655 -37.83 -1.60 -35.45
N ARG A 656 -38.03 -2.38 -34.38
CA ARG A 656 -37.52 -3.75 -34.29
C ARG A 656 -38.07 -4.54 -33.11
N TYR A 657 -37.89 -5.85 -33.16
CA TYR A 657 -38.13 -6.79 -32.06
C TYR A 657 -36.98 -7.80 -31.94
N TYR A 658 -36.95 -8.57 -30.84
CA TYR A 658 -35.85 -9.49 -30.47
C TYR A 658 -34.45 -8.85 -30.33
N GLN A 659 -34.36 -7.53 -30.16
CA GLN A 659 -33.14 -6.85 -29.72
C GLN A 659 -32.76 -7.29 -28.29
N SER A 660 -31.47 -7.37 -28.00
CA SER A 660 -30.97 -7.50 -26.63
C SER A 660 -30.83 -6.12 -25.99
N ALA A 661 -30.99 -6.04 -24.67
CA ALA A 661 -30.60 -4.86 -23.89
C ALA A 661 -29.80 -5.25 -22.65
N ILE A 662 -28.90 -4.36 -22.22
CA ILE A 662 -28.25 -4.38 -20.90
C ILE A 662 -28.38 -3.01 -20.25
N TRP A 663 -28.18 -2.95 -18.92
CA TRP A 663 -28.01 -1.70 -18.17
C TRP A 663 -26.55 -1.59 -17.72
N THR A 664 -25.90 -0.45 -17.97
CA THR A 664 -24.49 -0.24 -17.58
C THR A 664 -24.31 0.10 -16.10
N GLY A 665 -25.37 0.58 -15.45
CA GLY A 665 -25.33 1.37 -14.23
C GLY A 665 -25.83 2.81 -14.45
N THR A 666 -25.78 3.32 -15.68
CA THR A 666 -26.23 4.68 -16.05
C THR A 666 -27.10 4.74 -17.30
N GLU A 667 -26.88 3.86 -18.28
CA GLU A 667 -27.58 3.86 -19.57
C GLU A 667 -28.04 2.45 -19.95
N MET A 668 -29.14 2.36 -20.70
CA MET A 668 -29.56 1.13 -21.36
C MET A 668 -28.88 1.04 -22.72
N ILE A 669 -28.10 -0.01 -22.98
CA ILE A 669 -27.56 -0.27 -24.31
C ILE A 669 -28.43 -1.34 -24.97
N ILE A 670 -29.04 -1.01 -26.11
CA ILE A 670 -29.72 -1.98 -26.97
C ILE A 670 -28.87 -2.27 -28.20
N TRP A 671 -28.93 -3.51 -28.70
CA TRP A 671 -28.25 -3.86 -29.94
C TRP A 671 -28.97 -4.94 -30.75
N SER A 672 -28.90 -4.78 -32.08
CA SER A 672 -29.41 -5.72 -33.09
C SER A 672 -30.91 -5.97 -32.97
N GLY A 673 -31.42 -7.15 -33.34
CA GLY A 673 -32.85 -7.42 -33.53
C GLY A 673 -33.26 -7.42 -35.02
N THR A 674 -34.55 -7.55 -35.30
CA THR A 674 -35.09 -7.68 -36.67
C THR A 674 -36.42 -6.93 -36.87
N ASP A 675 -36.80 -6.69 -38.12
CA ASP A 675 -38.13 -6.24 -38.58
C ASP A 675 -38.73 -7.19 -39.67
N ASP A 676 -38.40 -8.48 -39.59
CA ASP A 676 -38.63 -9.55 -40.59
C ASP A 676 -37.92 -9.34 -41.95
N VAL A 677 -37.59 -8.10 -42.34
CA VAL A 677 -36.92 -7.77 -43.60
C VAL A 677 -35.41 -7.58 -43.40
N THR A 678 -35.03 -6.95 -42.28
CA THR A 678 -33.69 -6.49 -41.94
C THR A 678 -33.27 -7.10 -40.61
N ASN A 679 -32.11 -7.75 -40.58
CA ASN A 679 -31.47 -8.13 -39.32
C ASN A 679 -30.44 -7.04 -39.01
N PHE A 680 -30.71 -6.22 -38.01
CA PHE A 680 -29.96 -4.99 -37.76
C PHE A 680 -28.59 -5.31 -37.15
N ASP A 681 -27.51 -4.73 -37.66
CA ASP A 681 -26.21 -4.64 -36.99
C ASP A 681 -26.07 -3.35 -36.14
N THR A 682 -27.09 -2.49 -36.17
CA THR A 682 -27.15 -1.22 -35.44
C THR A 682 -27.65 -1.39 -34.00
N GLY A 683 -27.21 -0.51 -33.10
CA GLY A 683 -27.71 -0.38 -31.73
C GLY A 683 -27.78 1.08 -31.28
N GLY A 684 -28.15 1.28 -30.02
CA GLY A 684 -28.24 2.61 -29.41
C GLY A 684 -28.07 2.55 -27.89
N ARG A 685 -27.49 3.61 -27.35
CA ARG A 685 -27.35 3.88 -25.92
C ARG A 685 -28.44 4.87 -25.51
N TYR A 686 -29.30 4.47 -24.57
CA TYR A 686 -30.38 5.29 -24.03
C TYR A 686 -30.03 5.78 -22.63
N CYS A 687 -29.89 7.09 -22.51
CA CYS A 687 -29.82 7.76 -21.22
C CYS A 687 -31.24 7.92 -20.69
N ALA A 688 -31.62 7.10 -19.70
CA ALA A 688 -32.73 7.44 -18.83
C ALA A 688 -32.23 8.53 -17.88
N LEU A 689 -32.84 9.72 -17.93
CA LEU A 689 -32.48 10.82 -17.05
C LEU A 689 -32.88 10.46 -15.61
N GLN A 690 -31.89 10.17 -14.75
CA GLN A 690 -32.11 9.82 -13.35
C GLN A 690 -32.06 11.07 -12.46
N CYS A 691 -33.22 11.64 -12.17
CA CYS A 691 -33.35 12.80 -11.29
C CYS A 691 -33.56 12.38 -9.83
N THR A 692 -32.99 13.12 -8.89
CA THR A 692 -33.22 12.91 -7.46
C THR A 692 -34.54 13.53 -7.05
N THR A 693 -35.44 12.75 -6.46
CA THR A 693 -36.67 13.29 -5.86
C THR A 693 -36.33 14.23 -4.69
N PRO A 694 -36.92 15.43 -4.61
CA PRO A 694 -36.75 16.33 -3.47
C PRO A 694 -37.44 15.80 -2.22
N THR A 695 -37.19 16.44 -1.07
CA THR A 695 -37.91 16.18 0.19
C THR A 695 -38.73 17.41 0.57
N TYR A 696 -40.00 17.23 0.92
CA TYR A 696 -40.83 18.34 1.42
C TYR A 696 -40.28 18.90 2.74
N ASP A 697 -40.02 20.20 2.78
CA ASP A 697 -39.59 20.91 3.99
C ASP A 697 -40.79 21.59 4.65
N SER A 698 -41.14 21.18 5.87
CA SER A 698 -42.32 21.68 6.59
C SER A 698 -42.17 23.09 7.17
N GLY A 699 -40.95 23.66 7.15
CA GLY A 699 -40.67 25.04 7.55
C GLY A 699 -40.75 26.03 6.39
N LEU A 700 -40.29 25.62 5.20
CA LEU A 700 -40.42 26.40 3.97
C LEU A 700 -41.72 26.12 3.22
N LYS A 701 -42.38 24.97 3.47
CA LYS A 701 -43.64 24.51 2.89
C LYS A 701 -43.63 24.15 1.41
N ALA A 702 -42.48 23.75 0.87
CA ALA A 702 -42.35 23.28 -0.50
C ALA A 702 -41.26 22.19 -0.62
N PRO A 703 -41.19 21.46 -1.75
CA PRO A 703 -40.13 20.48 -1.98
C PRO A 703 -38.74 21.12 -2.11
N VAL A 704 -37.78 20.59 -1.33
CA VAL A 704 -36.37 21.00 -1.35
C VAL A 704 -35.52 19.95 -2.06
N CYS A 705 -34.83 20.36 -3.11
CA CYS A 705 -33.87 19.54 -3.83
C CYS A 705 -32.57 19.34 -3.01
N PRO A 706 -32.03 18.11 -2.95
CA PRO A 706 -30.67 17.88 -2.46
C PRO A 706 -29.64 18.48 -3.44
N LEU A 707 -28.36 18.49 -3.06
CA LEU A 707 -27.29 18.82 -4.00
C LEU A 707 -27.22 17.75 -5.10
N THR A 708 -27.64 18.12 -6.31
CA THR A 708 -27.84 17.20 -7.43
C THR A 708 -27.53 17.85 -8.78
N ASN A 709 -27.42 17.05 -9.83
CA ASN A 709 -27.35 17.51 -11.22
C ASN A 709 -28.72 17.48 -11.93
N CYS A 710 -29.67 16.67 -11.46
CA CYS A 710 -31.10 16.78 -11.78
C CYS A 710 -31.97 16.55 -10.55
N CYS A 711 -32.96 17.42 -10.34
CA CYS A 711 -34.03 17.28 -9.37
C CYS A 711 -35.38 17.24 -10.09
N GLU A 712 -36.29 16.37 -9.67
CA GLU A 712 -37.63 16.19 -10.26
C GLU A 712 -38.62 15.94 -9.12
N SER A 713 -39.69 16.73 -9.04
CA SER A 713 -40.64 16.73 -7.91
C SER A 713 -41.19 15.35 -7.56
N GLY A 714 -41.41 14.51 -8.58
CA GLY A 714 -42.22 13.30 -8.44
C GLY A 714 -43.60 13.63 -7.85
N THR A 715 -44.14 12.70 -7.07
CA THR A 715 -45.49 12.82 -6.47
C THR A 715 -45.60 13.82 -5.32
N LEU A 716 -44.66 14.75 -5.14
CA LEU A 716 -44.80 15.83 -4.17
C LEU A 716 -45.64 17.01 -4.69
N LEU A 717 -45.77 17.13 -6.02
CA LEU A 717 -46.61 18.13 -6.72
C LEU A 717 -47.79 17.49 -7.51
N ASP A 718 -47.88 16.17 -7.54
CA ASP A 718 -48.76 15.41 -8.46
C ASP A 718 -50.22 15.34 -7.98
N SER A 719 -50.93 16.48 -7.95
CA SER A 719 -52.39 16.51 -7.77
C SER A 719 -53.01 17.89 -8.11
N ARG A 720 -54.09 18.27 -7.40
CA ARG A 720 -54.70 19.61 -7.41
C ARG A 720 -55.52 19.86 -6.13
N ASP A 721 -54.99 20.62 -5.17
CA ASP A 721 -55.68 21.03 -3.92
C ASP A 721 -56.34 19.82 -3.19
N THR A 722 -57.46 20.07 -2.51
CA THR A 722 -58.17 19.20 -1.55
C THR A 722 -59.23 18.31 -2.21
N ILE A 723 -59.29 18.23 -3.55
CA ILE A 723 -60.54 17.90 -4.26
C ILE A 723 -60.73 16.39 -4.53
N ASN A 724 -61.10 15.67 -3.46
CA ASN A 724 -61.88 14.41 -3.41
C ASN A 724 -61.45 13.14 -4.19
N ILE A 725 -60.60 13.21 -5.21
CA ILE A 725 -60.22 12.04 -6.05
C ILE A 725 -58.75 11.68 -5.81
N GLN A 726 -57.88 12.66 -6.01
CA GLN A 726 -56.50 12.70 -5.54
C GLN A 726 -56.38 14.04 -4.79
N SER A 727 -55.66 14.05 -3.67
CA SER A 727 -55.39 15.26 -2.90
C SER A 727 -53.89 15.47 -2.92
N GLU A 728 -53.46 16.70 -3.11
CA GLU A 728 -52.04 17.00 -3.14
C GLU A 728 -51.41 16.76 -1.76
N PRO A 729 -50.24 16.11 -1.63
CA PRO A 729 -49.76 15.69 -0.32
C PRO A 729 -49.43 16.84 0.64
N ASN A 730 -49.05 18.02 0.15
CA ASN A 730 -48.60 19.15 0.98
C ASN A 730 -48.99 20.55 0.45
N GLN A 731 -50.10 20.64 -0.28
CA GLN A 731 -50.69 21.88 -0.81
C GLN A 731 -50.65 23.12 0.11
N PRO A 732 -50.44 24.32 -0.43
CA PRO A 732 -50.32 24.64 -1.86
C PRO A 732 -48.89 24.50 -2.41
N ASN A 733 -48.01 23.73 -1.74
CA ASN A 733 -46.59 23.54 -2.06
C ASN A 733 -45.77 24.82 -2.39
N THR A 734 -46.27 26.01 -2.04
CA THR A 734 -45.53 27.28 -2.15
C THR A 734 -44.82 27.66 -0.86
N ILE A 735 -43.70 28.34 -1.05
CA ILE A 735 -42.86 28.93 -0.03
C ILE A 735 -43.71 29.74 0.95
N ASN A 736 -43.86 29.24 2.18
CA ASN A 736 -44.63 29.82 3.28
C ASN A 736 -46.12 30.13 2.95
N ASP A 737 -46.80 29.32 2.14
CA ASP A 737 -48.15 29.60 1.59
C ASP A 737 -48.24 30.93 0.80
N SER A 738 -47.15 31.36 0.15
CA SER A 738 -47.07 32.66 -0.53
C SER A 738 -47.96 32.83 -1.76
N CYS A 739 -48.47 31.72 -2.31
CA CYS A 739 -49.64 31.69 -3.19
C CYS A 739 -50.50 30.48 -2.83
N ALA A 740 -51.75 30.46 -3.30
CA ALA A 740 -52.69 29.38 -3.07
C ALA A 740 -53.46 29.06 -4.35
N ASP A 741 -53.91 27.82 -4.46
CA ASP A 741 -54.31 27.22 -5.74
C ASP A 741 -55.76 27.54 -6.11
N GLY A 742 -56.09 27.22 -7.34
CA GLY A 742 -57.44 27.31 -7.89
C GLY A 742 -58.36 26.25 -7.29
N ALA A 743 -59.12 26.66 -6.26
CA ALA A 743 -60.07 25.83 -5.50
C ALA A 743 -61.31 25.29 -6.29
N VAL A 744 -61.21 25.14 -7.61
CA VAL A 744 -62.25 24.55 -8.48
C VAL A 744 -61.63 23.74 -9.63
N GLY A 745 -61.87 22.43 -9.63
CA GLY A 745 -61.58 21.52 -10.75
C GLY A 745 -61.49 20.08 -10.26
N ASN A 746 -61.19 19.13 -11.14
CA ASN A 746 -60.63 17.84 -10.74
C ASN A 746 -59.27 17.66 -11.44
N TYR A 747 -58.33 16.98 -10.78
CA TYR A 747 -57.08 16.51 -11.39
C TYR A 747 -57.40 15.63 -12.62
N HIS A 748 -56.71 15.89 -13.74
CA HIS A 748 -56.88 15.27 -15.08
C HIS A 748 -58.25 15.41 -15.79
N ASP A 749 -59.28 16.01 -15.19
CA ASP A 749 -60.42 16.59 -15.95
C ASP A 749 -60.16 18.05 -16.35
N ASP A 750 -59.44 18.78 -15.49
CA ASP A 750 -59.17 20.22 -15.58
C ASP A 750 -57.67 20.51 -15.43
N GLU A 751 -57.29 21.75 -15.73
CA GLU A 751 -55.91 22.22 -15.92
C GLU A 751 -55.03 22.01 -14.66
N SER A 752 -53.91 21.26 -14.70
CA SER A 752 -53.02 21.03 -13.52
C SER A 752 -51.51 21.04 -13.80
N LEU A 753 -50.68 21.29 -12.77
CA LEU A 753 -49.21 21.25 -12.78
C LEU A 753 -48.66 19.95 -12.16
N ASP A 754 -48.60 18.88 -12.95
CA ASP A 754 -48.30 17.53 -12.47
C ASP A 754 -46.83 17.33 -12.01
N SER A 755 -45.87 18.08 -12.57
CA SER A 755 -44.45 17.96 -12.20
C SER A 755 -43.63 19.23 -12.40
N MET A 756 -42.55 19.39 -11.62
CA MET A 756 -41.47 20.32 -11.88
C MET A 756 -40.11 19.63 -11.83
N LEU A 757 -39.25 19.93 -12.81
CA LEU A 757 -37.91 19.38 -12.96
C LEU A 757 -36.88 20.50 -13.20
N ILE A 758 -35.68 20.33 -12.66
CA ILE A 758 -34.51 21.16 -13.00
C ILE A 758 -33.25 20.29 -13.13
N ARG A 759 -32.45 20.54 -14.17
CA ARG A 759 -31.16 19.86 -14.39
C ARG A 759 -30.12 20.76 -15.00
N THR A 760 -28.83 20.48 -14.78
CA THR A 760 -27.76 21.13 -15.54
C THR A 760 -27.66 20.61 -16.97
N VAL A 761 -27.21 21.47 -17.89
CA VAL A 761 -26.94 21.08 -19.29
C VAL A 761 -25.65 20.24 -19.41
N ASP A 762 -24.70 20.44 -18.50
CA ASP A 762 -23.40 19.77 -18.49
C ASP A 762 -23.33 18.51 -17.58
N GLY A 763 -24.43 18.17 -16.90
CA GLY A 763 -24.51 17.02 -15.99
C GLY A 763 -23.76 17.17 -14.67
N SER A 764 -23.19 18.35 -14.38
CA SER A 764 -22.57 18.66 -13.08
C SER A 764 -23.60 19.13 -12.05
N TYR A 765 -23.24 19.25 -10.77
CA TYR A 765 -24.19 19.72 -9.75
C TYR A 765 -24.67 21.16 -10.02
N ILE A 766 -25.96 21.41 -9.72
CA ILE A 766 -26.60 22.72 -9.82
C ILE A 766 -25.91 23.68 -8.84
N ARG A 767 -25.23 24.69 -9.39
CA ARG A 767 -24.31 25.60 -8.67
C ARG A 767 -24.37 27.02 -9.26
N PRO A 768 -23.83 28.06 -8.57
CA PRO A 768 -23.80 29.42 -9.08
C PRO A 768 -23.24 29.52 -10.51
N GLY A 769 -23.97 30.18 -11.41
CA GLY A 769 -23.57 30.37 -12.81
C GLY A 769 -23.74 29.17 -13.74
N LYS A 770 -24.25 28.02 -13.28
CA LYS A 770 -24.50 26.86 -14.14
C LYS A 770 -25.71 27.09 -15.06
N THR A 771 -25.59 26.71 -16.32
CA THR A 771 -26.74 26.65 -17.25
C THR A 771 -27.56 25.41 -16.93
N VAL A 772 -28.85 25.64 -16.69
CA VAL A 772 -29.85 24.65 -16.33
C VAL A 772 -31.00 24.66 -17.34
N ILE A 773 -31.63 23.49 -17.49
CA ILE A 773 -32.96 23.34 -18.08
C ILE A 773 -33.93 23.15 -16.92
N MET A 774 -34.93 24.01 -16.87
CA MET A 774 -36.12 23.87 -16.02
C MET A 774 -37.26 23.37 -16.91
N SER A 775 -38.02 22.42 -16.41
CA SER A 775 -39.12 21.77 -17.11
C SER A 775 -40.33 21.66 -16.17
N ALA A 776 -41.52 21.59 -16.76
CA ALA A 776 -42.76 21.29 -16.04
C ALA A 776 -43.64 20.39 -16.90
N ASP A 777 -44.19 19.34 -16.30
CA ASP A 777 -45.24 18.53 -16.91
C ASP A 777 -46.59 19.10 -16.46
N THR A 778 -47.50 19.31 -17.41
CA THR A 778 -48.79 19.98 -17.15
C THR A 778 -49.92 19.26 -17.88
N TRP A 779 -51.06 19.09 -17.20
CA TRP A 779 -52.27 18.60 -17.83
C TRP A 779 -53.01 19.75 -18.52
N CYS A 780 -52.75 19.91 -19.82
CA CYS A 780 -53.33 20.94 -20.65
C CYS A 780 -54.72 20.51 -21.16
N ASN A 781 -55.75 21.31 -20.87
CA ASN A 781 -57.13 21.08 -21.29
C ASN A 781 -57.43 21.79 -22.62
N ARG A 782 -56.78 22.94 -22.87
CA ARG A 782 -57.09 23.91 -23.94
C ARG A 782 -55.84 24.56 -24.53
N ASP A 783 -55.99 25.06 -25.75
CA ASP A 783 -55.04 25.95 -26.43
C ASP A 783 -55.00 27.37 -25.83
N THR A 784 -55.75 27.62 -24.74
CA THR A 784 -55.70 28.84 -23.94
C THR A 784 -54.84 28.71 -22.69
N ASP A 785 -54.37 27.50 -22.35
CA ASP A 785 -53.67 27.25 -21.10
C ASP A 785 -52.19 27.62 -21.23
N PHE A 786 -51.60 28.19 -20.17
CA PHE A 786 -50.25 28.72 -20.14
C PHE A 786 -49.50 28.30 -18.88
N ILE A 787 -48.21 27.95 -19.02
CA ILE A 787 -47.27 27.90 -17.91
C ILE A 787 -46.41 29.18 -17.93
N ASP A 788 -46.34 29.88 -16.80
CA ASP A 788 -45.36 30.93 -16.57
C ASP A 788 -44.27 30.42 -15.62
N PHE A 789 -43.01 30.61 -15.98
CA PHE A 789 -41.87 30.25 -15.15
C PHE A 789 -41.30 31.47 -14.41
N TYR A 790 -40.96 31.30 -13.13
CA TYR A 790 -40.27 32.31 -12.31
C TYR A 790 -39.10 31.69 -11.55
N TYR A 791 -38.16 32.54 -11.10
CA TYR A 791 -37.13 32.17 -10.12
C TYR A 791 -36.99 33.25 -9.03
N THR A 792 -36.40 32.88 -7.89
CA THR A 792 -36.01 33.82 -6.84
C THR A 792 -34.71 33.40 -6.17
N THR A 793 -33.89 34.38 -5.76
CA THR A 793 -32.62 34.17 -5.04
C THR A 793 -32.76 34.26 -3.51
N THR A 794 -33.98 34.46 -3.01
CA THR A 794 -34.31 34.55 -1.58
C THR A 794 -35.65 33.87 -1.32
N VAL A 795 -35.81 33.15 -0.22
CA VAL A 795 -37.09 32.45 0.11
C VAL A 795 -37.86 33.06 1.29
N THR A 796 -37.32 34.09 1.95
CA THR A 796 -37.90 34.66 3.19
C THR A 796 -37.76 36.18 3.27
N PRO A 797 -38.71 36.96 2.69
CA PRO A 797 -39.76 36.54 1.77
C PRO A 797 -39.23 36.32 0.33
N PRO A 798 -39.95 35.57 -0.53
CA PRO A 798 -39.57 35.42 -1.92
C PRO A 798 -39.75 36.71 -2.73
N THR A 799 -38.85 36.95 -3.67
CA THR A 799 -38.92 38.06 -4.65
C THR A 799 -38.80 37.47 -6.05
N TRP A 800 -39.95 37.23 -6.70
CA TRP A 800 -40.01 36.51 -7.97
C TRP A 800 -39.57 37.35 -9.16
N THR A 801 -38.74 36.75 -10.01
CA THR A 801 -38.31 37.29 -11.30
C THR A 801 -38.86 36.39 -12.40
N PHE A 802 -39.56 36.99 -13.37
CA PHE A 802 -40.11 36.29 -14.54
C PHE A 802 -39.00 35.71 -15.42
N VAL A 803 -39.24 34.50 -15.93
CA VAL A 803 -38.35 33.81 -16.89
C VAL A 803 -38.98 33.84 -18.28
N GLU A 804 -40.08 33.12 -18.48
CA GLU A 804 -40.75 32.97 -19.79
C GLU A 804 -42.18 32.42 -19.63
N THR A 805 -43.03 32.64 -20.63
CA THR A 805 -44.38 32.06 -20.76
C THR A 805 -44.43 31.07 -21.93
N TYR A 806 -45.03 29.89 -21.72
CA TYR A 806 -45.41 28.96 -22.78
C TYR A 806 -46.93 28.77 -22.85
N GLN A 807 -47.44 28.35 -24.01
CA GLN A 807 -48.86 28.14 -24.30
C GLN A 807 -49.05 26.72 -24.84
N SER A 808 -50.16 26.07 -24.49
CA SER A 808 -50.42 24.69 -24.94
C SER A 808 -50.61 24.54 -26.45
N SER A 809 -50.16 23.40 -26.98
CA SER A 809 -50.20 23.08 -28.41
C SER A 809 -51.52 22.46 -28.91
N SER A 810 -52.44 22.05 -28.02
CA SER A 810 -53.74 21.45 -28.41
C SER A 810 -54.92 21.94 -27.59
N ASN A 811 -56.12 21.92 -28.18
CA ASN A 811 -57.38 22.28 -27.54
C ASN A 811 -58.17 21.10 -26.94
N THR A 812 -57.44 20.06 -26.54
CA THR A 812 -57.96 18.79 -26.02
C THR A 812 -57.16 18.36 -24.80
N PRO A 813 -57.76 17.71 -23.78
CA PRO A 813 -57.03 17.15 -22.64
C PRO A 813 -55.83 16.28 -23.03
N HIS A 814 -54.64 16.64 -22.57
CA HIS A 814 -53.39 15.91 -22.74
C HIS A 814 -52.33 16.36 -21.73
N LEU A 815 -51.33 15.50 -21.49
CA LEU A 815 -50.12 15.86 -20.77
C LEU A 815 -49.12 16.53 -21.74
N GLU A 816 -48.60 17.70 -21.36
CA GLU A 816 -47.63 18.46 -22.15
C GLU A 816 -46.45 18.93 -21.27
N THR A 817 -45.22 18.64 -21.71
CA THR A 817 -43.98 19.02 -21.03
C THR A 817 -43.41 20.31 -21.63
N PHE A 818 -43.38 21.38 -20.84
CA PHE A 818 -42.71 22.63 -21.21
C PHE A 818 -41.27 22.65 -20.68
N SER A 819 -40.38 23.45 -21.30
CA SER A 819 -38.98 23.54 -20.90
C SER A 819 -38.30 24.85 -21.31
N HIS A 820 -37.55 25.45 -20.38
CA HIS A 820 -36.77 26.66 -20.59
C HIS A 820 -35.31 26.47 -20.15
N THR A 821 -34.36 27.13 -20.83
CA THR A 821 -32.92 27.06 -20.50
C THR A 821 -32.43 28.40 -19.97
N PHE A 822 -31.93 28.45 -18.74
CA PHE A 822 -31.38 29.68 -18.13
C PHE A 822 -30.11 29.42 -17.32
N SER A 823 -29.42 30.48 -16.87
CA SER A 823 -28.27 30.36 -15.97
C SER A 823 -28.66 30.63 -14.52
N ILE A 824 -28.33 29.70 -13.62
CA ILE A 824 -28.46 29.90 -12.17
C ILE A 824 -27.70 31.18 -11.77
N PRO A 825 -28.34 32.11 -11.04
CA PRO A 825 -27.68 33.31 -10.53
C PRO A 825 -26.36 33.03 -9.82
N VAL A 826 -25.36 33.89 -10.02
CA VAL A 826 -24.00 33.72 -9.48
C VAL A 826 -23.93 34.15 -7.99
N ILE A 827 -24.78 33.54 -7.16
CA ILE A 827 -24.92 33.78 -5.72
C ILE A 827 -25.19 32.46 -5.01
N THR A 828 -24.67 32.31 -3.79
CA THR A 828 -24.92 31.15 -2.91
C THR A 828 -26.07 31.42 -1.95
N GLY A 829 -26.77 30.36 -1.54
CA GLY A 829 -27.92 30.44 -0.64
C GLY A 829 -29.06 29.51 -1.05
N VAL A 830 -30.20 29.65 -0.38
CA VAL A 830 -31.44 28.97 -0.76
C VAL A 830 -32.15 29.80 -1.82
N GLN A 831 -32.26 29.25 -3.03
CA GLN A 831 -32.98 29.83 -4.16
C GLN A 831 -34.25 28.99 -4.44
N ALA A 832 -35.14 29.44 -5.31
CA ALA A 832 -36.27 28.64 -5.74
C ALA A 832 -36.74 28.97 -7.17
N LEU A 833 -37.48 28.03 -7.75
CA LEU A 833 -38.23 28.16 -8.99
C LEU A 833 -39.73 28.17 -8.66
N ARG A 834 -40.56 28.74 -9.54
CA ARG A 834 -42.02 28.57 -9.53
C ARG A 834 -42.55 28.19 -10.91
N GLY A 835 -43.44 27.22 -10.93
CA GLY A 835 -44.41 27.03 -12.02
C GLY A 835 -45.72 27.71 -11.63
N ASN A 836 -46.23 28.57 -12.51
CA ASN A 836 -47.55 29.21 -12.36
C ASN A 836 -48.38 28.79 -13.57
N PHE A 837 -49.14 27.70 -13.46
CA PHE A 837 -49.98 27.19 -14.54
C PHE A 837 -51.36 27.86 -14.48
N ARG A 838 -51.83 28.43 -15.58
CA ARG A 838 -53.06 29.24 -15.61
C ARG A 838 -53.85 29.08 -16.90
N ARG A 839 -55.16 29.20 -16.78
CA ARG A 839 -56.12 28.87 -17.85
C ARG A 839 -56.33 29.98 -18.88
N ASP A 840 -56.12 31.24 -18.51
CA ASP A 840 -56.13 32.41 -19.41
C ASP A 840 -55.37 33.60 -18.78
N GLY A 841 -55.73 34.84 -19.11
CA GLY A 841 -55.18 36.06 -18.48
C GLY A 841 -53.80 36.52 -18.99
N SER A 842 -52.99 37.05 -18.07
CA SER A 842 -51.65 37.58 -18.30
C SER A 842 -50.73 37.13 -17.17
N ALA A 843 -49.43 37.03 -17.45
CA ALA A 843 -48.48 36.43 -16.53
C ALA A 843 -48.40 37.12 -15.14
N SER A 844 -48.45 36.30 -14.10
CA SER A 844 -48.27 36.67 -12.68
C SER A 844 -47.45 35.60 -11.98
N TYR A 845 -46.71 35.94 -10.92
CA TYR A 845 -46.04 34.93 -10.06
C TYR A 845 -47.01 34.27 -9.06
N CYS A 846 -48.23 34.79 -9.00
CA CYS A 846 -49.36 34.24 -8.27
C CYS A 846 -50.59 34.72 -9.03
N SER A 847 -51.12 33.89 -9.92
CA SER A 847 -52.39 34.16 -10.61
C SER A 847 -53.58 33.89 -9.69
N THR A 848 -54.79 34.27 -10.13
CA THR A 848 -55.99 34.31 -9.26
C THR A 848 -57.24 33.74 -9.93
N GLY A 849 -57.06 32.95 -10.99
CA GLY A 849 -58.12 32.15 -11.58
C GLY A 849 -58.45 30.98 -10.66
N ASN A 850 -59.74 30.61 -10.60
CA ASN A 850 -60.22 29.51 -9.75
C ASN A 850 -59.70 28.12 -10.18
N ARG A 851 -58.77 28.05 -11.15
CA ARG A 851 -58.20 26.85 -11.79
C ARG A 851 -56.69 26.94 -11.97
N ASP A 852 -56.04 28.00 -11.48
CA ASP A 852 -54.61 28.18 -11.66
C ASP A 852 -53.85 27.35 -10.59
N ASP A 853 -52.70 26.77 -10.93
CA ASP A 853 -51.86 25.92 -10.08
C ASP A 853 -50.49 26.59 -9.85
N HIS A 854 -49.92 26.44 -8.66
CA HIS A 854 -48.82 27.28 -8.19
C HIS A 854 -47.78 26.52 -7.35
N ASP A 855 -46.77 25.92 -7.95
CA ASP A 855 -45.77 25.14 -7.21
C ASP A 855 -44.39 25.79 -7.13
N ASP A 856 -43.73 25.67 -5.98
CA ASP A 856 -42.35 26.08 -5.79
C ASP A 856 -41.38 24.88 -5.71
N LEU A 857 -40.24 24.97 -6.38
CA LEU A 857 -39.15 23.99 -6.26
C LEU A 857 -37.89 24.66 -5.69
N ILE A 858 -37.52 24.30 -4.46
CA ILE A 858 -36.45 24.96 -3.68
C ILE A 858 -35.08 24.31 -3.95
N LEU A 859 -34.04 25.13 -4.13
CA LEU A 859 -32.69 24.73 -4.49
C LEU A 859 -31.67 25.24 -3.46
N THR A 860 -30.87 24.34 -2.89
CA THR A 860 -29.72 24.72 -2.04
C THR A 860 -28.49 24.95 -2.92
N ILE A 861 -28.18 26.21 -3.21
CA ILE A 861 -27.11 26.60 -4.14
C ILE A 861 -25.81 26.90 -3.38
N CYS A 862 -24.87 25.95 -3.38
CA CYS A 862 -23.57 26.09 -2.73
C CYS A 862 -22.41 26.29 -3.74
N GLY A 863 -21.52 27.22 -3.40
CA GLY A 863 -20.26 27.44 -4.11
C GLY A 863 -19.18 26.43 -3.71
N THR A 864 -18.23 26.21 -4.60
CA THR A 864 -17.06 25.35 -4.35
C THR A 864 -16.21 25.92 -3.22
N LEU A 865 -15.76 25.05 -2.32
CA LEU A 865 -14.81 25.39 -1.25
C LEU A 865 -13.38 25.51 -1.79
N GLN A 866 -12.47 26.03 -0.96
CA GLN A 866 -11.03 26.12 -1.21
C GLN A 866 -10.26 25.62 0.04
N PRO A 867 -9.00 25.20 -0.08
CA PRO A 867 -8.18 24.88 1.09
C PRO A 867 -8.00 26.11 1.99
N ALA A 868 -8.22 25.96 3.30
CA ALA A 868 -7.89 26.97 4.30
C ALA A 868 -6.40 27.38 4.18
N GLN A 869 -6.11 28.65 4.46
CA GLN A 869 -4.79 29.28 4.29
C GLN A 869 -4.33 29.96 5.59
N ASN A 870 -3.05 30.33 5.62
CA ASN A 870 -2.43 31.16 6.66
C ASN A 870 -2.72 30.67 8.10
N PRO A 871 -2.22 29.47 8.47
CA PRO A 871 -2.39 28.95 9.82
C PRO A 871 -1.63 29.78 10.86
N ASP A 872 -2.29 30.04 11.98
CA ASP A 872 -1.66 30.36 13.26
C ASP A 872 -2.11 29.29 14.27
N PRO A 873 -1.20 28.52 14.90
CA PRO A 873 0.26 28.57 14.82
C PRO A 873 0.79 28.21 13.42
N ALA A 874 1.82 28.93 12.98
CA ALA A 874 2.45 28.71 11.68
C ALA A 874 2.99 27.28 11.52
N ASN A 875 2.86 26.73 10.32
CA ASN A 875 3.24 25.34 10.02
C ASN A 875 4.71 25.03 10.38
N GLY A 876 4.93 24.01 11.21
CA GLY A 876 6.24 23.60 11.71
C GLY A 876 6.77 24.41 12.90
N SER A 877 5.95 25.28 13.51
CA SER A 877 6.38 26.10 14.66
C SER A 877 6.38 25.34 16.00
N THR A 878 7.14 25.83 16.98
CA THR A 878 7.19 25.28 18.34
C THR A 878 6.75 26.33 19.37
N SER A 879 5.92 25.93 20.33
CA SER A 879 5.39 26.78 21.39
C SER A 879 5.72 26.23 22.79
N CYS A 880 5.88 27.12 23.77
CA CYS A 880 6.02 26.75 25.20
C CYS A 880 4.67 26.54 25.91
N SER A 881 3.54 26.70 25.22
CA SER A 881 2.18 26.53 25.76
C SER A 881 1.19 26.15 24.65
N SER A 882 0.02 25.59 25.00
CA SER A 882 -1.04 25.25 24.03
C SER A 882 -1.43 26.49 23.19
N PRO A 883 -1.25 26.46 21.85
CA PRO A 883 -1.60 27.60 21.00
C PRO A 883 -3.11 27.67 20.75
N THR A 884 -3.60 28.84 20.34
CA THR A 884 -4.95 28.96 19.75
C THR A 884 -4.84 28.71 18.26
N LEU A 885 -5.70 27.84 17.71
CA LEU A 885 -5.73 27.56 16.27
C LEU A 885 -6.64 28.58 15.55
N SER A 886 -6.17 29.13 14.43
CA SER A 886 -6.91 30.01 13.53
C SER A 886 -6.35 29.98 12.10
N TRP A 887 -7.16 30.44 11.13
CA TRP A 887 -6.90 30.39 9.69
C TRP A 887 -7.65 31.50 8.94
N ASP A 888 -7.32 31.76 7.68
CA ASP A 888 -8.05 32.73 6.86
C ASP A 888 -9.47 32.24 6.49
N PRO A 889 -10.50 33.12 6.47
CA PRO A 889 -11.85 32.76 6.04
C PRO A 889 -11.93 32.15 4.64
N VAL A 890 -12.46 30.93 4.54
CA VAL A 890 -12.59 30.20 3.28
C VAL A 890 -13.85 30.67 2.53
N PRO A 891 -13.74 31.10 1.26
CA PRO A 891 -14.91 31.44 0.45
C PRO A 891 -15.91 30.28 0.35
N ASN A 892 -17.21 30.61 0.44
CA ASN A 892 -18.34 29.69 0.47
C ASN A 892 -18.46 28.77 1.71
N ALA A 893 -17.55 28.85 2.68
CA ALA A 893 -17.69 28.14 3.94
C ALA A 893 -18.70 28.84 4.87
N ILE A 894 -19.48 28.05 5.61
CA ILE A 894 -20.39 28.50 6.68
C ILE A 894 -20.02 27.91 8.05
N SER A 895 -19.22 26.85 8.08
CA SER A 895 -18.65 26.25 9.30
C SER A 895 -17.37 25.49 9.00
N TYR A 896 -16.67 25.10 10.06
CA TYR A 896 -15.37 24.46 10.02
C TYR A 896 -15.31 23.35 11.08
N ASP A 897 -14.87 22.16 10.72
CA ASP A 897 -14.41 21.16 11.67
C ASP A 897 -12.88 21.25 11.75
N VAL A 898 -12.32 21.38 12.95
CA VAL A 898 -10.87 21.35 13.16
C VAL A 898 -10.48 19.99 13.73
N TRP A 899 -9.43 19.41 13.16
CA TRP A 899 -8.92 18.09 13.50
C TRP A 899 -7.45 18.19 13.89
N ALA A 900 -7.03 17.42 14.90
CA ALA A 900 -5.63 17.24 15.28
C ALA A 900 -5.37 15.75 15.60
N ASP A 901 -4.26 15.20 15.11
CA ASP A 901 -3.86 13.79 15.25
C ASP A 901 -4.99 12.78 14.98
N GLY A 902 -5.75 13.02 13.90
CA GLY A 902 -6.89 12.19 13.49
C GLY A 902 -8.14 12.30 14.37
N SER A 903 -8.13 13.15 15.41
CA SER A 903 -9.27 13.42 16.29
C SER A 903 -9.91 14.77 15.97
N GLN A 904 -11.24 14.82 15.87
CA GLN A 904 -11.95 16.10 15.77
C GLN A 904 -11.88 16.83 17.11
N ILE A 905 -11.26 18.00 17.14
CA ILE A 905 -11.12 18.82 18.35
C ILE A 905 -12.24 19.85 18.49
N CYS A 906 -12.91 20.23 17.39
CA CYS A 906 -14.15 21.04 17.44
C CYS A 906 -14.93 21.07 16.12
N SER A 907 -16.10 21.71 16.16
CA SER A 907 -16.86 22.23 15.03
C SER A 907 -17.38 23.63 15.40
N ASP A 908 -17.13 24.65 14.58
CA ASP A 908 -17.55 26.04 14.83
C ASP A 908 -17.89 26.77 13.51
N ILE A 909 -18.55 27.93 13.60
CA ILE A 909 -18.80 28.85 12.47
C ILE A 909 -17.68 29.89 12.32
N ASN A 910 -16.88 30.11 13.36
CA ASN A 910 -15.80 31.09 13.41
C ASN A 910 -14.49 30.52 12.87
N VAL A 911 -13.61 31.40 12.38
CA VAL A 911 -12.26 31.07 11.89
C VAL A 911 -11.20 31.08 13.00
N THR A 912 -11.63 31.04 14.25
CA THR A 912 -10.79 31.25 15.43
C THR A 912 -11.45 30.62 16.66
N TYR A 913 -10.62 30.01 17.51
CA TYR A 913 -10.91 29.54 18.86
C TYR A 913 -11.72 28.24 19.00
N CYS A 914 -10.99 27.18 19.36
CA CYS A 914 -11.54 25.96 19.95
C CYS A 914 -10.70 25.59 21.20
N PRO A 915 -11.30 25.49 22.40
CA PRO A 915 -10.53 25.36 23.65
C PRO A 915 -10.06 23.93 23.92
N THR A 916 -8.85 23.59 23.46
CA THR A 916 -8.17 22.32 23.79
C THR A 916 -6.79 22.52 24.42
N THR A 917 -6.56 21.87 25.57
CA THR A 917 -5.25 21.81 26.23
C THR A 917 -4.42 20.69 25.63
N PHE A 918 -3.61 21.01 24.62
CA PHE A 918 -2.60 20.11 24.06
C PHE A 918 -1.44 19.91 25.05
N THR A 919 -0.94 18.67 25.16
CA THR A 919 0.22 18.29 26.00
C THR A 919 1.54 18.51 25.26
N SER A 920 2.68 18.19 25.86
CA SER A 920 3.97 18.17 25.14
C SER A 920 4.00 17.10 24.04
N GLY A 921 4.42 17.47 22.83
CA GLY A 921 4.42 16.61 21.65
C GLY A 921 4.32 17.43 20.36
N THR A 922 4.40 16.75 19.21
CA THR A 922 4.12 17.34 17.89
C THR A 922 2.74 16.89 17.43
N TYR A 923 1.92 17.84 17.02
CA TYR A 923 0.56 17.65 16.54
C TYR A 923 0.48 17.97 15.05
N GLU A 924 -0.16 17.11 14.27
CA GLU A 924 -0.60 17.42 12.90
C GLU A 924 -2.08 17.79 12.92
N TRP A 925 -2.42 18.97 12.39
CA TRP A 925 -3.77 19.51 12.38
C TRP A 925 -4.18 19.99 10.99
N TYR A 926 -5.49 19.99 10.74
CA TYR A 926 -6.08 20.53 9.53
C TYR A 926 -7.50 21.05 9.79
N VAL A 927 -7.98 21.86 8.86
CA VAL A 927 -9.33 22.44 8.88
C VAL A 927 -10.14 21.84 7.74
N MET A 928 -11.25 21.18 8.06
CA MET A 928 -12.28 20.80 7.09
C MET A 928 -13.35 21.90 7.04
N SER A 929 -13.30 22.71 6.00
CA SER A 929 -14.32 23.74 5.75
C SER A 929 -15.60 23.10 5.24
N LYS A 930 -16.77 23.65 5.58
CA LYS A 930 -18.09 23.16 5.14
C LYS A 930 -18.91 24.26 4.48
N ASN A 931 -19.52 24.00 3.33
CA ASN A 931 -20.44 24.93 2.68
C ASN A 931 -21.91 24.68 3.07
N ILE A 932 -22.83 25.49 2.53
CA ILE A 932 -24.27 25.40 2.84
C ILE A 932 -24.97 24.10 2.37
N CYS A 933 -24.34 23.31 1.49
CA CYS A 933 -24.81 21.96 1.15
C CYS A 933 -24.28 20.88 2.12
N GLY A 934 -23.46 21.25 3.11
CA GLY A 934 -22.78 20.31 3.99
C GLY A 934 -21.56 19.63 3.37
N GLU A 935 -21.14 20.01 2.16
CA GLU A 935 -19.91 19.47 1.54
C GLU A 935 -18.70 19.89 2.38
N GLY A 936 -17.90 18.91 2.81
CA GLY A 936 -16.63 19.14 3.50
C GLY A 936 -15.44 19.17 2.54
N TYR A 937 -14.53 20.13 2.71
CA TYR A 937 -13.24 20.16 2.03
C TYR A 937 -12.12 20.28 3.08
N ALA A 938 -11.29 19.25 3.18
CA ALA A 938 -10.08 19.26 4.00
C ALA A 938 -9.02 20.16 3.37
N GLY A 939 -8.53 21.15 4.12
CA GLY A 939 -7.41 22.00 3.71
C GLY A 939 -6.06 21.29 3.78
N TYR A 940 -4.99 22.08 3.73
CA TYR A 940 -3.64 21.57 3.95
C TYR A 940 -3.45 21.07 5.39
N PHE A 941 -2.64 20.03 5.55
CA PHE A 941 -2.12 19.62 6.84
C PHE A 941 -1.00 20.57 7.29
N TRP A 942 -1.04 20.94 8.56
CA TRP A 942 -0.08 21.81 9.22
C TRP A 942 0.37 21.15 10.52
N SER A 943 1.58 21.42 10.98
CA SER A 943 2.06 20.92 12.26
C SER A 943 2.44 22.03 13.24
N PHE A 944 2.37 21.74 14.52
CA PHE A 944 3.03 22.51 15.58
C PHE A 944 3.54 21.56 16.68
N SER A 945 4.56 22.00 17.41
CA SER A 945 5.09 21.27 18.56
C SER A 945 4.89 22.07 19.85
N ILE A 946 4.60 21.38 20.95
CA ILE A 946 4.61 21.93 22.30
C ILE A 946 5.77 21.32 23.09
N ALA A 947 6.56 22.18 23.71
CA ALA A 947 7.79 21.78 24.37
C ALA A 947 7.56 20.79 25.54
N GLY A 948 8.32 19.71 25.53
CA GLY A 948 8.47 18.77 26.65
C GLY A 948 9.68 19.09 27.53
N VAL A 949 9.86 18.29 28.59
CA VAL A 949 11.12 18.23 29.34
C VAL A 949 12.23 17.60 28.49
N PRO A 950 13.50 18.03 28.60
CA PRO A 950 14.61 17.41 27.88
C PRO A 950 14.73 15.90 28.18
N SER A 951 14.94 15.10 27.13
CA SER A 951 14.93 13.64 27.21
C SER A 951 16.17 13.02 26.57
N GLY A 952 16.36 11.70 26.73
CA GLY A 952 17.51 10.99 26.16
C GLY A 952 18.86 11.37 26.79
N LEU A 953 18.87 11.92 28.00
CA LEU A 953 20.10 12.33 28.69
C LEU A 953 21.02 11.12 28.96
N THR A 954 22.27 11.23 28.52
CA THR A 954 23.35 10.35 28.98
C THR A 954 23.90 10.83 30.31
N ASN A 955 24.21 9.91 31.23
CA ASN A 955 24.82 10.25 32.52
C ASN A 955 26.16 10.99 32.34
N ASN A 956 26.49 11.90 33.26
CA ASN A 956 27.76 12.61 33.28
C ASN A 956 28.90 11.74 33.84
N SER A 957 30.12 12.23 33.72
CA SER A 957 31.31 11.75 34.43
C SER A 957 31.81 12.80 35.43
N ALA A 958 32.56 12.35 36.44
CA ALA A 958 33.23 13.20 37.41
C ALA A 958 34.58 12.55 37.80
N ALA A 959 35.65 13.34 37.89
CA ALA A 959 36.99 12.85 38.23
C ALA A 959 37.83 13.91 38.98
N ASP A 960 38.76 13.45 39.80
CA ASP A 960 39.82 14.28 40.40
C ASP A 960 40.72 14.85 39.28
N VAL A 961 40.93 16.18 39.26
CA VAL A 961 41.73 16.84 38.22
C VAL A 961 43.22 16.46 38.32
N ASN A 962 43.74 16.25 39.52
CA ASN A 962 45.13 15.91 39.79
C ASN A 962 45.30 15.43 41.24
N GLY A 963 45.26 14.11 41.47
CA GLY A 963 45.37 13.49 42.80
C GLY A 963 46.71 13.66 43.55
N CYS A 964 47.59 14.56 43.10
CA CYS A 964 48.74 15.09 43.83
C CYS A 964 48.60 16.60 44.20
N ALA A 965 47.48 17.27 43.93
CA ALA A 965 47.28 18.69 44.18
C ALA A 965 45.81 19.09 44.44
N ASP A 966 45.61 20.12 45.27
CA ASP A 966 44.33 20.82 45.44
C ASP A 966 43.91 21.42 44.10
N SER A 967 42.94 20.81 43.42
CA SER A 967 42.70 21.03 41.97
C SER A 967 41.24 20.90 41.54
N GLY A 968 40.38 20.39 42.41
CA GLY A 968 38.95 20.23 42.21
C GLY A 968 38.56 18.93 41.49
N VAL A 969 37.24 18.74 41.38
CA VAL A 969 36.65 17.67 40.57
C VAL A 969 36.24 18.24 39.22
N GLU A 970 36.71 17.67 38.11
CA GLU A 970 36.15 17.95 36.78
C GLU A 970 34.90 17.11 36.55
N ILE A 971 33.79 17.77 36.26
CA ILE A 971 32.50 17.20 35.84
C ILE A 971 32.36 17.39 34.33
N THR A 972 32.13 16.30 33.60
CA THR A 972 32.05 16.28 32.13
C THR A 972 30.75 15.65 31.64
N TRP A 973 30.18 16.19 30.57
CA TRP A 973 28.92 15.71 29.98
C TRP A 973 28.90 15.88 28.46
N ASN A 974 28.00 15.17 27.78
CA ASN A 974 27.88 15.23 26.33
C ASN A 974 27.23 16.55 25.86
N SER A 975 27.71 17.08 24.75
CA SER A 975 27.02 18.17 24.04
C SER A 975 25.78 17.64 23.33
N ASP A 976 24.63 18.24 23.65
CA ASP A 976 23.35 18.15 22.94
C ASP A 976 22.68 16.74 22.92
N PRO A 977 21.75 16.42 23.84
CA PRO A 977 20.76 15.38 23.61
C PRO A 977 19.90 15.75 22.38
N ALA A 978 19.52 14.74 21.59
CA ALA A 978 18.89 14.94 20.28
C ALA A 978 17.50 15.62 20.33
N ASP A 979 16.85 15.68 21.50
CA ASP A 979 15.60 16.41 21.70
C ASP A 979 15.55 17.14 23.06
N TRP A 980 15.34 18.46 22.99
CA TRP A 980 15.10 19.35 24.13
C TRP A 980 13.65 19.85 24.18
N GLY A 981 12.78 19.44 23.25
CA GLY A 981 11.41 19.92 23.08
C GLY A 981 11.26 21.33 22.47
N ASP A 982 12.34 22.09 22.30
CA ASP A 982 12.31 23.55 22.07
C ASP A 982 12.58 24.00 20.62
N GLY A 983 12.39 23.12 19.63
CA GLY A 983 12.48 23.42 18.19
C GLY A 983 13.89 23.70 17.64
N GLY A 984 14.94 23.62 18.48
CA GLY A 984 16.34 23.80 18.05
C GLY A 984 16.80 25.26 17.90
N GLY A 985 18.11 25.46 17.80
CA GLY A 985 18.75 26.79 17.77
C GLY A 985 19.18 27.28 19.16
N GLY A 986 20.43 27.75 19.27
CA GLY A 986 21.03 28.21 20.52
C GLY A 986 20.67 29.63 20.93
N GLY A 987 20.88 29.97 22.21
CA GLY A 987 20.74 31.34 22.73
C GLY A 987 20.18 31.43 24.15
N SER A 988 19.28 30.51 24.55
CA SER A 988 18.61 30.54 25.86
C SER A 988 18.46 29.15 26.52
N ARG A 989 19.23 28.15 26.06
CA ARG A 989 19.43 26.88 26.78
C ARG A 989 20.61 27.03 27.74
N THR A 990 20.56 26.39 28.91
CA THR A 990 21.67 26.38 29.87
C THR A 990 21.88 25.02 30.52
N TYR A 991 23.03 24.84 31.17
CA TYR A 991 23.25 23.75 32.12
C TYR A 991 23.43 24.29 33.55
N ASP A 992 23.04 23.50 34.54
CA ASP A 992 23.38 23.73 35.95
C ASP A 992 24.14 22.52 36.51
N ILE A 993 25.06 22.76 37.46
CA ILE A 993 25.83 21.71 38.14
C ILE A 993 25.31 21.56 39.56
N ILE A 994 24.99 20.32 39.92
CA ILE A 994 24.39 19.94 41.20
C ILE A 994 25.37 19.04 41.94
N ARG A 995 25.64 19.34 43.21
CA ARG A 995 26.46 18.52 44.12
C ARG A 995 25.61 18.14 45.34
N ASP A 996 25.37 16.85 45.55
CA ASP A 996 24.52 16.31 46.63
C ASP A 996 23.17 17.06 46.76
N SER A 997 22.46 17.22 45.64
CA SER A 997 21.17 17.93 45.52
C SER A 997 21.22 19.44 45.82
N ILE A 998 22.41 20.07 45.80
CA ILE A 998 22.60 21.53 45.87
C ILE A 998 23.13 22.03 44.53
N ASP A 999 22.43 22.99 43.92
CA ASP A 999 22.91 23.70 42.73
C ASP A 999 24.15 24.55 43.10
N ILE A 1000 25.36 24.10 42.71
CA ILE A 1000 26.62 24.80 43.01
C ILE A 1000 27.01 25.82 41.93
N TYR A 1001 26.50 25.65 40.71
CA TYR A 1001 26.63 26.61 39.62
C TYR A 1001 25.42 26.52 38.70
N THR A 1002 24.89 27.66 38.24
CA THR A 1002 23.72 27.72 37.37
C THR A 1002 23.96 28.57 36.13
N GLY A 1003 23.21 28.33 35.07
CA GLY A 1003 23.22 29.17 33.87
C GLY A 1003 24.49 29.02 32.99
N ILE A 1004 25.15 27.86 33.00
CA ILE A 1004 26.27 27.57 32.10
C ILE A 1004 25.80 27.68 30.64
N PRO A 1005 26.51 28.41 29.76
CA PRO A 1005 26.13 28.57 28.36
C PRO A 1005 26.02 27.25 27.59
N TYR A 1006 25.03 27.19 26.69
CA TYR A 1006 24.91 26.12 25.70
C TYR A 1006 26.21 25.98 24.87
N GLY A 1007 26.68 24.75 24.73
CA GLY A 1007 27.95 24.40 24.07
C GLY A 1007 29.12 24.11 25.03
N THR A 1008 29.02 24.48 26.31
CA THR A 1008 29.97 24.02 27.34
C THR A 1008 29.64 22.57 27.77
N THR A 1009 30.68 21.76 27.99
CA THR A 1009 30.60 20.32 28.30
C THR A 1009 31.49 19.88 29.49
N THR A 1010 32.14 20.83 30.14
CA THR A 1010 32.98 20.62 31.33
C THR A 1010 32.79 21.75 32.33
N TYR A 1011 32.91 21.43 33.62
CA TYR A 1011 32.97 22.35 34.75
C TYR A 1011 33.89 21.76 35.82
N ILE A 1012 34.74 22.57 36.46
CA ILE A 1012 35.61 22.13 37.56
C ILE A 1012 35.09 22.72 38.87
N ASP A 1013 34.75 21.85 39.83
CA ASP A 1013 34.38 22.25 41.18
C ASP A 1013 35.58 22.25 42.12
N THR A 1014 36.08 23.45 42.42
CA THR A 1014 37.13 23.73 43.42
C THR A 1014 36.55 24.17 44.77
N THR A 1015 35.26 23.90 45.04
CA THR A 1015 34.54 24.32 46.26
C THR A 1015 34.09 23.17 47.16
N GLY A 1016 34.49 21.94 46.82
CA GLY A 1016 34.29 20.76 47.67
C GLY A 1016 35.23 20.75 48.87
N VAL A 1017 34.97 19.87 49.84
CA VAL A 1017 35.92 19.55 50.91
C VAL A 1017 36.77 18.37 50.47
N ASN A 1018 38.07 18.56 50.32
CA ASN A 1018 39.00 17.54 49.84
C ASN A 1018 38.92 16.26 50.71
N GLY A 1019 38.98 15.09 50.07
CA GLY A 1019 38.73 13.78 50.66
C GLY A 1019 37.24 13.41 50.81
N THR A 1020 36.30 14.31 50.49
CA THR A 1020 34.86 14.02 50.53
C THR A 1020 34.35 13.58 49.16
N ILE A 1021 33.74 12.39 49.08
CA ILE A 1021 33.06 11.92 47.88
C ILE A 1021 31.68 12.59 47.80
N TYR A 1022 31.45 13.35 46.73
CA TYR A 1022 30.17 13.96 46.40
C TYR A 1022 29.56 13.28 45.16
N ASN A 1023 28.23 13.29 45.04
CA ASN A 1023 27.54 12.96 43.79
C ASN A 1023 27.27 14.22 42.97
N TYR A 1024 27.75 14.24 41.73
CA TYR A 1024 27.57 15.32 40.78
C TYR A 1024 26.55 14.97 39.70
N LYS A 1025 25.57 15.85 39.50
CA LYS A 1025 24.59 15.78 38.41
C LYS A 1025 24.65 17.05 37.56
N VAL A 1026 24.19 16.94 36.31
CA VAL A 1026 24.04 18.06 35.38
C VAL A 1026 22.57 18.21 35.03
N ARG A 1027 22.01 19.41 35.26
CA ARG A 1027 20.66 19.79 34.82
C ARG A 1027 20.74 20.42 33.43
N TYR A 1028 19.83 20.02 32.55
CA TYR A 1028 19.67 20.52 31.19
C TYR A 1028 18.39 21.37 31.15
N ASN A 1029 18.50 22.68 30.89
CA ASN A 1029 17.37 23.60 30.86
C ASN A 1029 17.08 24.06 29.42
N ASN A 1030 15.85 23.82 28.93
CA ASN A 1030 15.42 24.29 27.60
C ASN A 1030 14.91 25.75 27.63
N LYS A 1031 14.70 26.34 26.44
CA LYS A 1031 14.21 27.73 26.31
C LYS A 1031 12.86 28.01 26.99
N CYS A 1032 12.04 26.98 27.19
CA CYS A 1032 10.72 27.09 27.81
C CYS A 1032 10.75 26.98 29.34
N GLY A 1033 11.94 26.90 29.95
CA GLY A 1033 12.09 26.74 31.40
C GLY A 1033 11.79 25.33 31.91
N LEU A 1034 11.76 24.33 31.02
CA LEU A 1034 11.62 22.92 31.39
C LEU A 1034 12.99 22.28 31.51
N SER A 1035 13.17 21.47 32.56
CA SER A 1035 14.47 20.95 32.97
C SER A 1035 14.48 19.45 33.22
N SER A 1036 15.63 18.80 33.01
CA SER A 1036 15.85 17.39 33.30
C SER A 1036 17.29 17.16 33.79
N GLU A 1037 17.54 16.14 34.60
CA GLU A 1037 18.83 15.91 35.28
C GLU A 1037 19.43 14.56 34.89
N THR A 1038 20.77 14.46 34.89
CA THR A 1038 21.46 13.17 34.79
C THR A 1038 21.14 12.29 36.00
N ASP A 1039 20.96 10.99 35.77
CA ASP A 1039 20.67 9.99 36.81
C ASP A 1039 21.41 8.68 36.48
N PRO A 1040 22.12 8.05 37.44
CA PRO A 1040 22.23 8.39 38.87
C PRO A 1040 23.12 9.61 39.22
N GLY A 1041 23.80 10.22 38.23
CA GLY A 1041 24.92 11.14 38.45
C GLY A 1041 26.27 10.42 38.48
N ALA A 1042 27.34 11.14 38.80
CA ALA A 1042 28.70 10.58 38.93
C ALA A 1042 29.38 11.04 40.22
N THR A 1043 30.02 10.10 40.93
CA THR A 1043 30.63 10.35 42.24
C THR A 1043 32.14 10.51 42.17
N ALA A 1044 32.68 11.57 42.77
CA ALA A 1044 34.13 11.81 42.86
C ALA A 1044 34.49 12.66 44.09
N ALA A 1045 35.80 12.68 44.41
CA ALA A 1045 36.44 13.52 45.44
C ALA A 1045 37.72 14.11 44.85
N ASP A 1046 38.11 15.31 45.29
CA ASP A 1046 39.50 15.81 45.20
C ASP A 1046 40.30 15.18 46.34
N ASN A 1047 41.48 14.58 46.07
CA ASN A 1047 42.23 13.82 47.06
C ASN A 1047 43.65 14.38 47.26
N LEU A 1048 43.85 15.13 48.35
CA LEU A 1048 45.17 15.62 48.73
C LEU A 1048 46.13 14.48 49.12
N PRO A 1049 47.40 14.50 48.64
CA PRO A 1049 48.40 13.52 49.01
C PRO A 1049 48.99 13.78 50.40
N PHE A 1050 49.57 12.74 51.00
CA PHE A 1050 50.29 12.81 52.28
C PHE A 1050 51.51 11.88 52.29
N ALA A 1051 52.46 12.12 53.19
CA ALA A 1051 53.68 11.31 53.27
C ALA A 1051 53.40 9.84 53.69
N PRO A 1052 54.22 8.85 53.25
CA PRO A 1052 54.04 7.44 53.60
C PRO A 1052 53.84 7.17 55.10
N THR A 1053 52.90 6.28 55.42
CA THR A 1053 52.48 5.97 56.79
C THR A 1053 52.55 4.47 57.11
N GLY A 1054 52.79 4.16 58.39
CA GLY A 1054 52.92 2.78 58.86
C GLY A 1054 54.23 2.11 58.43
N LEU A 1055 55.33 2.86 58.37
CA LEU A 1055 56.66 2.31 58.07
C LEU A 1055 57.04 1.26 59.12
N THR A 1056 57.59 0.13 58.69
CA THR A 1056 58.32 -0.78 59.59
C THR A 1056 59.79 -0.37 59.65
N ASN A 1057 60.49 -0.75 60.72
CA ASN A 1057 61.89 -0.37 60.88
C ASN A 1057 62.81 -1.21 59.98
N ASN A 1058 63.87 -0.61 59.45
CA ASN A 1058 64.91 -1.34 58.74
C ASN A 1058 65.80 -2.16 59.71
N SER A 1059 66.52 -3.13 59.16
CA SER A 1059 67.62 -3.84 59.81
C SER A 1059 68.96 -3.47 59.16
N ALA A 1060 70.05 -3.70 59.88
CA ALA A 1060 71.41 -3.61 59.36
C ALA A 1060 72.28 -4.69 60.02
N SER A 1061 73.14 -5.35 59.25
CA SER A 1061 74.04 -6.41 59.72
C SER A 1061 75.30 -6.51 58.89
N ASP A 1062 76.39 -6.94 59.53
CA ASP A 1062 77.62 -7.38 58.86
C ASP A 1062 77.36 -8.59 57.94
N LEU A 1063 78.10 -8.71 56.84
CA LEU A 1063 77.82 -9.68 55.77
C LEU A 1063 78.70 -10.95 55.84
N ASP A 1064 79.99 -10.81 56.16
CA ASP A 1064 80.91 -11.91 56.48
C ASP A 1064 82.00 -11.40 57.45
N SER A 1065 81.89 -11.74 58.74
CA SER A 1065 82.80 -11.27 59.80
C SER A 1065 84.27 -11.76 59.68
N CYS A 1066 84.60 -12.44 58.59
CA CYS A 1066 85.95 -12.86 58.22
C CYS A 1066 86.51 -12.11 57.00
N GLN A 1067 85.72 -11.26 56.33
CA GLN A 1067 86.09 -10.59 55.07
C GLN A 1067 85.44 -9.20 54.94
N ASP A 1068 86.23 -8.21 54.52
CA ASP A 1068 85.77 -6.87 54.10
C ASP A 1068 84.68 -7.00 53.02
N THR A 1069 83.41 -6.84 53.43
CA THR A 1069 82.23 -7.20 52.63
C THR A 1069 81.06 -6.21 52.76
N GLY A 1070 81.12 -5.29 53.71
CA GLY A 1070 80.15 -4.21 53.91
C GLY A 1070 78.95 -4.59 54.78
N VAL A 1071 78.24 -3.57 55.25
CA VAL A 1071 77.01 -3.74 56.03
C VAL A 1071 75.81 -3.85 55.09
N GLU A 1072 75.03 -4.93 55.17
CA GLU A 1072 73.74 -5.03 54.48
C GLU A 1072 72.63 -4.36 55.30
N ILE A 1073 71.96 -3.36 54.70
CA ILE A 1073 70.77 -2.68 55.22
C ILE A 1073 69.55 -3.24 54.48
N SER A 1074 68.51 -3.68 55.20
CA SER A 1074 67.29 -4.28 54.63
C SER A 1074 66.01 -3.65 55.19
N TRP A 1075 64.95 -3.56 54.36
CA TRP A 1075 63.67 -2.95 54.72
C TRP A 1075 62.47 -3.59 53.99
N THR A 1076 61.24 -3.31 54.46
CA THR A 1076 60.00 -3.78 53.82
C THR A 1076 59.67 -2.99 52.56
N GLN A 1077 59.28 -3.65 51.47
CA GLN A 1077 58.95 -2.97 50.21
C GLN A 1077 57.77 -1.99 50.33
N ASP A 1078 56.71 -2.36 51.06
CA ASP A 1078 55.48 -1.57 51.16
C ASP A 1078 55.18 -1.07 52.59
N PRO A 1079 54.99 0.24 52.79
CA PRO A 1079 54.30 0.81 53.93
C PRO A 1079 52.77 0.61 53.83
N VAL A 1080 52.06 0.79 54.94
CA VAL A 1080 50.60 0.55 55.03
C VAL A 1080 49.79 1.46 54.09
N ASN A 1081 50.21 2.71 53.91
CA ASN A 1081 49.67 3.58 52.85
C ASN A 1081 50.74 4.56 52.38
N TRP A 1082 50.94 4.63 51.06
CA TRP A 1082 51.86 5.54 50.39
C TRP A 1082 51.36 6.98 50.30
N GLY A 1083 50.05 7.22 50.37
CA GLY A 1083 49.46 8.58 50.33
C GLY A 1083 49.59 9.30 48.99
N ASP A 1084 49.77 8.56 47.89
CA ASP A 1084 49.91 9.07 46.51
C ASP A 1084 48.70 8.76 45.60
N ASN A 1085 47.66 8.11 46.13
CA ASN A 1085 46.42 7.76 45.42
C ASN A 1085 46.64 6.98 44.09
N GLY A 1086 47.79 6.31 43.94
CA GLY A 1086 48.18 5.59 42.72
C GLY A 1086 48.87 6.45 41.65
N SER A 1087 49.18 7.70 41.95
CA SER A 1087 49.88 8.65 41.07
C SER A 1087 51.39 8.56 41.22
N GLY A 1088 52.13 8.74 40.11
CA GLY A 1088 53.59 8.95 40.11
C GLY A 1088 54.46 7.71 40.37
N THR A 1089 55.73 7.94 40.72
CA THR A 1089 56.76 6.90 40.88
C THR A 1089 57.31 6.88 42.30
N ARG A 1090 57.27 5.70 42.96
CA ARG A 1090 57.79 5.48 44.32
C ARG A 1090 59.27 5.13 44.30
N THR A 1091 60.05 5.64 45.26
CA THR A 1091 61.49 5.33 45.43
C THR A 1091 61.89 5.25 46.90
N PHE A 1092 63.10 4.75 47.18
CA PHE A 1092 63.73 4.78 48.50
C PHE A 1092 65.06 5.56 48.50
N ASP A 1093 65.44 6.14 49.64
CA ASP A 1093 66.82 6.55 49.92
C ASP A 1093 67.36 5.76 51.12
N VAL A 1094 68.66 5.44 51.13
CA VAL A 1094 69.38 4.87 52.28
C VAL A 1094 70.31 5.94 52.84
N ILE A 1095 70.24 6.12 54.16
CA ILE A 1095 70.86 7.23 54.89
C ILE A 1095 71.80 6.64 55.95
N ARG A 1096 73.03 7.15 56.02
CA ARG A 1096 74.01 6.81 57.05
C ARG A 1096 74.34 8.03 57.90
N ASP A 1097 74.16 7.93 59.21
CA ASP A 1097 74.39 9.02 60.19
C ASP A 1097 73.75 10.37 59.77
N GLY A 1098 72.53 10.31 59.21
CA GLY A 1098 71.80 11.48 58.73
C GLY A 1098 72.27 12.05 57.39
N SER A 1099 73.16 11.36 56.66
CA SER A 1099 73.60 11.70 55.31
C SER A 1099 73.15 10.65 54.30
N ASP A 1100 72.44 11.05 53.24
CA ASP A 1100 72.01 10.15 52.17
C ASP A 1100 73.23 9.53 51.46
N ILE A 1101 73.36 8.20 51.46
CA ILE A 1101 74.45 7.46 50.80
C ILE A 1101 74.01 6.78 49.49
N ALA A 1102 72.72 6.51 49.34
CA ALA A 1102 72.10 6.11 48.08
C ALA A 1102 70.70 6.72 47.98
N THR A 1103 70.34 7.24 46.81
CA THR A 1103 69.08 7.97 46.60
C THR A 1103 68.32 7.47 45.38
N ASP A 1104 67.00 7.62 45.40
CA ASP A 1104 66.08 7.22 44.33
C ASP A 1104 66.24 5.76 43.88
N ILE A 1105 66.52 4.90 44.87
CA ILE A 1105 66.55 3.45 44.75
C ILE A 1105 65.18 2.96 44.28
N SER A 1106 65.19 2.04 43.30
CA SER A 1106 63.97 1.45 42.74
C SER A 1106 63.06 0.88 43.83
N TYR A 1107 61.75 1.14 43.70
CA TYR A 1107 60.72 0.49 44.51
C TYR A 1107 60.78 -1.06 44.51
N SER A 1108 61.46 -1.68 43.52
CA SER A 1108 61.71 -3.13 43.49
C SER A 1108 62.80 -3.64 44.46
N THR A 1109 63.50 -2.75 45.16
CA THR A 1109 64.72 -3.08 45.92
C THR A 1109 64.47 -2.92 47.42
N THR A 1110 64.70 -3.98 48.18
CA THR A 1110 64.45 -4.08 49.64
C THR A 1110 65.73 -4.19 50.48
N ALA A 1111 66.90 -4.14 49.84
CA ALA A 1111 68.19 -4.24 50.49
C ALA A 1111 69.26 -3.42 49.75
N TYR A 1112 70.27 -2.95 50.48
CA TYR A 1112 71.42 -2.21 49.99
C TYR A 1112 72.64 -2.56 50.84
N ILE A 1113 73.82 -2.73 50.23
CA ILE A 1113 75.06 -3.05 50.95
C ILE A 1113 75.97 -1.82 50.91
N ASP A 1114 76.45 -1.38 52.08
CA ASP A 1114 77.35 -0.25 52.22
C ASP A 1114 78.80 -0.73 52.44
N ASN A 1115 79.56 -0.76 51.35
CA ASN A 1115 81.00 -1.02 51.32
C ASN A 1115 81.83 0.29 51.36
N SER A 1116 81.26 1.40 51.86
CA SER A 1116 81.91 2.72 51.92
C SER A 1116 82.14 3.24 53.33
N GLY A 1117 81.76 2.47 54.36
CA GLY A 1117 82.13 2.73 55.75
C GLY A 1117 83.60 2.42 56.02
N ALA A 1118 84.12 2.87 57.15
CA ALA A 1118 85.36 2.33 57.71
C ALA A 1118 85.03 1.07 58.52
N ASN A 1119 85.81 0.00 58.34
CA ASN A 1119 85.71 -1.23 59.12
C ASN A 1119 85.85 -0.95 60.63
N GLU A 1120 85.33 -1.84 61.47
CA GLU A 1120 85.12 -1.72 62.92
C GLU A 1120 84.23 -0.54 63.38
N THR A 1121 83.87 0.41 62.51
CA THR A 1121 83.10 1.61 62.87
C THR A 1121 81.59 1.33 62.86
N ILE A 1122 80.92 1.58 64.00
CA ILE A 1122 79.46 1.45 64.10
C ILE A 1122 78.80 2.68 63.47
N TYR A 1123 78.00 2.44 62.45
CA TYR A 1123 77.19 3.44 61.75
C TYR A 1123 75.70 3.24 62.03
N SER A 1124 74.92 4.33 61.99
CA SER A 1124 73.46 4.31 62.07
C SER A 1124 72.81 4.47 60.70
N TYR A 1125 71.76 3.67 60.43
CA TYR A 1125 71.13 3.58 59.11
C TYR A 1125 69.61 3.74 59.19
N THR A 1126 69.06 4.67 58.41
CA THR A 1126 67.61 4.82 58.15
C THR A 1126 67.30 4.71 56.66
N VAL A 1127 66.04 4.43 56.35
CA VAL A 1127 65.52 4.34 54.97
C VAL A 1127 64.38 5.33 54.80
N ARG A 1128 64.48 6.19 53.79
CA ARG A 1128 63.45 7.16 53.41
C ARG A 1128 62.56 6.57 52.33
N TYR A 1129 61.26 6.54 52.56
CA TYR A 1129 60.25 6.16 51.58
C TYR A 1129 59.75 7.43 50.89
N LYS A 1130 59.83 7.52 49.56
CA LYS A 1130 59.28 8.62 48.74
C LYS A 1130 58.07 8.12 47.95
N ASN A 1131 56.91 8.75 48.14
CA ASN A 1131 55.71 8.42 47.38
C ASN A 1131 55.71 9.07 45.99
N GLY A 1132 54.77 8.66 45.13
CA GLY A 1132 54.73 9.17 43.75
C GLY A 1132 54.36 10.64 43.60
N CYS A 1133 53.83 11.29 44.63
CA CYS A 1133 53.64 12.75 44.70
C CYS A 1133 54.86 13.50 45.32
N GLY A 1134 55.97 12.81 45.59
CA GLY A 1134 57.22 13.39 46.12
C GLY A 1134 57.24 13.67 47.62
N LEU A 1135 56.23 13.20 48.37
CA LEU A 1135 56.20 13.30 49.84
C LEU A 1135 56.90 12.09 50.47
N SER A 1136 57.58 12.28 51.59
CA SER A 1136 58.47 11.26 52.16
C SER A 1136 58.46 11.15 53.69
N ALA A 1137 58.85 9.96 54.18
CA ALA A 1137 58.98 9.64 55.60
C ALA A 1137 60.13 8.64 55.83
N GLU A 1138 60.75 8.62 57.01
CA GLU A 1138 61.94 7.82 57.34
C GLU A 1138 61.69 6.77 58.43
N THR A 1139 62.33 5.60 58.31
CA THR A 1139 62.31 4.57 59.37
C THR A 1139 62.91 5.13 60.67
N THR A 1140 62.18 4.97 61.77
CA THR A 1140 62.59 5.52 63.08
C THR A 1140 62.18 4.59 64.22
N PRO A 1141 63.06 4.24 65.17
CA PRO A 1141 64.51 4.48 65.19
C PRO A 1141 65.26 3.43 64.35
N GLY A 1142 66.05 3.87 63.36
CA GLY A 1142 66.76 2.97 62.43
C GLY A 1142 67.76 1.99 63.07
N ALA A 1143 68.34 1.14 62.24
CA ALA A 1143 69.30 0.12 62.65
C ALA A 1143 70.72 0.67 62.83
N SER A 1144 71.63 -0.13 63.40
CA SER A 1144 73.06 0.20 63.47
C SER A 1144 73.92 -1.06 63.44
N ALA A 1145 75.03 -1.02 62.70
CA ALA A 1145 75.97 -2.12 62.52
C ALA A 1145 77.37 -1.59 62.18
N LYS A 1146 78.36 -2.49 62.18
CA LYS A 1146 79.74 -2.30 61.71
C LYS A 1146 80.14 -3.48 60.82
N ASP A 1147 81.16 -3.30 60.00
CA ASP A 1147 81.86 -4.33 59.22
C ASP A 1147 83.04 -4.85 60.09
N ASP A 1148 83.15 -6.16 60.32
CA ASP A 1148 84.18 -6.78 61.16
C ASP A 1148 85.11 -7.71 60.37
N VAL A 1149 86.43 -7.60 60.58
CA VAL A 1149 87.43 -8.40 59.87
C VAL A 1149 88.48 -8.93 60.86
N ASP A 1150 88.29 -10.15 61.35
CA ASP A 1150 89.27 -10.76 62.26
C ASP A 1150 90.51 -11.31 61.54
N ALA A 1151 91.68 -10.83 61.96
CA ALA A 1151 93.00 -11.22 61.48
C ALA A 1151 94.00 -11.47 62.64
N THR A 1152 93.53 -11.70 63.87
CA THR A 1152 94.37 -11.78 65.08
C THR A 1152 94.67 -13.23 65.46
N PRO A 1153 95.93 -13.72 65.38
CA PRO A 1153 96.23 -15.10 65.77
C PRO A 1153 96.16 -15.32 67.30
N PRO A 1154 95.80 -16.53 67.77
CA PRO A 1154 95.82 -16.87 69.19
C PRO A 1154 97.19 -16.64 69.84
N GLY A 1155 97.16 -16.26 71.13
CA GLY A 1155 98.36 -16.05 71.91
C GLY A 1155 99.22 -17.30 72.08
N ASP A 1156 100.54 -17.14 72.15
CA ASP A 1156 101.49 -18.25 72.33
C ASP A 1156 101.26 -19.02 73.64
N ILE A 1157 101.30 -20.35 73.55
CA ILE A 1157 101.12 -21.28 74.68
C ILE A 1157 102.33 -21.24 75.63
N GLY A 1158 103.49 -20.83 75.11
CA GLY A 1158 104.73 -20.62 75.86
C GLY A 1158 105.25 -21.87 76.57
N ASN A 1159 106.06 -21.65 77.62
CA ASN A 1159 106.70 -22.72 78.40
C ASN A 1159 105.72 -23.47 79.34
N SER A 1160 104.42 -23.49 79.05
CA SER A 1160 103.40 -24.16 79.87
C SER A 1160 103.28 -25.67 79.62
N LEU A 1161 103.93 -26.18 78.57
CA LEU A 1161 103.90 -27.59 78.21
C LEU A 1161 104.64 -28.47 79.23
N LEU A 1162 103.88 -29.27 79.98
CA LEU A 1162 104.36 -30.20 81.00
C LEU A 1162 104.21 -31.65 80.52
N PRO A 1163 105.28 -32.28 79.99
CA PRO A 1163 105.30 -33.71 79.70
C PRO A 1163 105.55 -34.53 80.98
N SER A 1164 104.80 -35.63 81.15
CA SER A 1164 104.95 -36.55 82.30
C SER A 1164 104.79 -38.02 81.86
N LYS A 1165 105.64 -38.93 82.37
CA LYS A 1165 105.59 -40.36 81.97
C LYS A 1165 104.40 -41.06 82.63
N ALA A 1166 103.50 -41.59 81.81
CA ALA A 1166 102.29 -42.30 82.20
C ALA A 1166 102.39 -43.77 81.75
N GLY A 1167 103.10 -44.60 82.52
CA GLY A 1167 103.35 -45.99 82.13
C GLY A 1167 104.31 -46.08 80.94
N SER A 1168 103.81 -46.53 79.77
CA SER A 1168 104.53 -46.55 78.48
C SER A 1168 104.46 -45.23 77.69
N ASP A 1169 103.66 -44.29 78.16
CA ASP A 1169 103.20 -43.13 77.40
C ASP A 1169 103.80 -41.84 77.98
N ILE A 1170 103.69 -40.70 77.28
CA ILE A 1170 103.77 -39.40 77.97
C ILE A 1170 102.48 -38.60 77.84
N ALA A 1171 101.97 -38.15 78.98
CA ALA A 1171 100.88 -37.20 79.06
C ALA A 1171 101.43 -35.78 78.96
N LEU A 1172 100.94 -35.03 77.98
CA LEU A 1172 101.21 -33.63 77.71
C LEU A 1172 100.02 -32.79 78.22
N VAL A 1173 100.30 -31.75 78.99
CA VAL A 1173 99.31 -30.74 79.40
C VAL A 1173 99.93 -29.35 79.23
N TRP A 1174 99.15 -28.38 78.75
CA TRP A 1174 99.56 -26.98 78.60
C TRP A 1174 98.44 -26.05 79.10
N ILE A 1175 98.60 -24.72 79.06
CA ILE A 1175 97.48 -23.81 79.35
C ILE A 1175 96.53 -23.69 78.16
N ASN A 1176 95.23 -23.53 78.41
CA ASN A 1176 94.30 -23.05 77.39
C ASN A 1176 94.56 -21.55 77.19
N VAL A 1177 94.79 -21.10 75.95
CA VAL A 1177 94.94 -19.68 75.61
C VAL A 1177 93.61 -19.11 75.07
N ALA A 1178 93.44 -17.79 75.16
CA ALA A 1178 92.30 -17.12 74.51
C ALA A 1178 92.43 -17.20 72.97
N ASP A 1179 91.31 -17.01 72.27
CA ASP A 1179 91.12 -17.22 70.81
C ASP A 1179 91.34 -18.63 70.25
N ALA A 1180 91.94 -19.56 70.99
CA ALA A 1180 92.16 -20.91 70.47
C ALA A 1180 90.86 -21.74 70.36
N ALA A 1181 90.47 -22.05 69.13
CA ALA A 1181 89.48 -23.09 68.82
C ALA A 1181 90.10 -24.50 68.80
N SER A 1182 91.39 -24.62 68.46
CA SER A 1182 92.12 -25.90 68.47
C SER A 1182 93.63 -25.76 68.71
N TYR A 1183 94.30 -26.90 68.87
CA TYR A 1183 95.74 -27.01 69.12
C TYR A 1183 96.40 -27.98 68.15
N ASN A 1184 97.61 -27.68 67.68
CA ASN A 1184 98.45 -28.58 66.87
C ASN A 1184 99.56 -29.18 67.73
N VAL A 1185 99.52 -30.49 68.01
CA VAL A 1185 100.51 -31.20 68.86
C VAL A 1185 101.58 -31.82 67.97
N TYR A 1186 102.83 -31.36 68.08
CA TYR A 1186 103.97 -31.88 67.33
C TYR A 1186 104.94 -32.69 68.20
N ARG A 1187 105.62 -33.67 67.58
CA ARG A 1187 106.66 -34.51 68.21
C ARG A 1187 107.89 -34.69 67.31
N GLY A 1188 109.07 -34.70 67.91
CA GLY A 1188 110.35 -35.05 67.28
C GLY A 1188 111.29 -35.83 68.21
N LEU A 1189 112.44 -36.26 67.65
CA LEU A 1189 113.45 -37.09 68.34
C LEU A 1189 114.73 -36.33 68.75
N THR A 1190 114.81 -35.03 68.48
CA THR A 1190 115.98 -34.20 68.79
C THR A 1190 115.60 -32.84 69.37
N ALA A 1191 116.22 -32.47 70.49
CA ALA A 1191 116.20 -31.10 71.02
C ALA A 1191 116.90 -30.16 70.04
N SER A 1192 116.14 -29.51 69.18
CA SER A 1192 116.65 -28.54 68.21
C SER A 1192 115.60 -27.46 67.96
N ALA A 1193 116.01 -26.20 68.14
CA ALA A 1193 115.27 -25.02 67.72
C ALA A 1193 116.14 -24.30 66.66
N PRO A 1194 115.54 -23.71 65.59
CA PRO A 1194 114.12 -23.70 65.27
C PRO A 1194 113.59 -25.06 64.78
N PHE A 1195 112.26 -25.16 64.65
CA PHE A 1195 111.50 -26.31 64.15
C PHE A 1195 112.14 -26.93 62.88
N PRO A 1196 112.75 -28.13 62.95
CA PRO A 1196 113.38 -28.76 61.80
C PRO A 1196 112.53 -29.89 61.19
N SER A 1197 112.73 -30.09 59.88
CA SER A 1197 112.21 -31.25 59.14
C SER A 1197 112.50 -32.56 59.88
N GLY A 1198 111.47 -33.39 60.08
CA GLY A 1198 111.52 -34.63 60.87
C GLY A 1198 110.63 -34.63 62.12
N TRP A 1199 110.10 -33.48 62.52
CA TRP A 1199 108.98 -33.41 63.46
C TRP A 1199 107.65 -33.65 62.75
N ILE A 1200 106.70 -34.31 63.42
CA ILE A 1200 105.37 -34.63 62.89
C ILE A 1200 104.27 -34.11 63.82
N ILE A 1201 103.14 -33.67 63.26
CA ILE A 1201 101.89 -33.52 64.02
C ILE A 1201 101.43 -34.93 64.41
N ILE A 1202 101.12 -35.14 65.69
CA ILE A 1202 100.61 -36.41 66.22
C ILE A 1202 99.13 -36.32 66.64
N ALA A 1203 98.63 -35.11 66.91
CA ALA A 1203 97.22 -34.86 67.21
C ALA A 1203 96.84 -33.40 67.00
N GLN A 1204 95.53 -33.15 66.86
CA GLN A 1204 94.95 -31.81 66.84
C GLN A 1204 93.75 -31.72 67.81
N PRO A 1205 93.96 -31.67 69.14
CA PRO A 1205 92.87 -31.60 70.11
C PRO A 1205 92.28 -30.18 70.21
N SER A 1206 90.99 -30.08 70.52
CA SER A 1206 90.31 -28.84 70.93
C SER A 1206 90.43 -28.55 72.44
N VAL A 1207 91.33 -29.26 73.14
CA VAL A 1207 91.56 -29.16 74.58
C VAL A 1207 93.06 -29.12 74.88
N ASN A 1208 93.41 -28.52 76.01
CA ASN A 1208 94.80 -28.21 76.40
C ASN A 1208 95.58 -29.42 76.98
N SER A 1209 95.28 -30.64 76.52
CA SER A 1209 95.97 -31.87 76.92
C SER A 1209 95.91 -32.96 75.84
N TYR A 1210 96.95 -33.80 75.81
CA TYR A 1210 97.05 -34.96 74.92
C TYR A 1210 97.96 -36.04 75.54
N ASN A 1211 97.62 -37.31 75.39
CA ASN A 1211 98.48 -38.43 75.82
C ASN A 1211 99.05 -39.14 74.59
N ASP A 1212 100.38 -39.20 74.49
CA ASP A 1212 101.11 -39.79 73.39
C ASP A 1212 101.54 -41.24 73.73
N PRO A 1213 100.93 -42.27 73.11
CA PRO A 1213 100.95 -43.61 73.65
C PRO A 1213 102.02 -44.54 73.06
N VAL A 1214 102.42 -45.54 73.86
CA VAL A 1214 103.31 -46.67 73.48
C VAL A 1214 104.64 -46.22 72.88
N LEU A 1215 105.43 -45.52 73.71
CA LEU A 1215 106.75 -45.01 73.34
C LEU A 1215 107.86 -46.00 73.68
N SER A 1216 108.95 -45.98 72.92
CA SER A 1216 110.08 -46.89 73.13
C SER A 1216 110.92 -46.45 74.33
N ASP A 1217 111.06 -47.33 75.33
CA ASP A 1217 111.96 -47.10 76.45
C ASP A 1217 113.40 -46.81 75.96
N THR A 1218 114.10 -45.93 76.69
CA THR A 1218 115.43 -45.35 76.39
C THR A 1218 115.51 -44.31 75.25
N ILE A 1219 114.41 -44.00 74.55
CA ILE A 1219 114.37 -42.88 73.58
C ILE A 1219 113.85 -41.60 74.26
N ASN A 1220 114.50 -40.47 73.98
CA ASN A 1220 114.01 -39.14 74.36
C ASN A 1220 113.14 -38.55 73.24
N TYR A 1221 111.93 -38.12 73.60
CA TYR A 1221 110.98 -37.46 72.70
C TYR A 1221 110.83 -35.99 73.10
N TYR A 1222 110.60 -35.14 72.11
CA TYR A 1222 110.46 -33.69 72.27
C TYR A 1222 109.16 -33.22 71.63
N TYR A 1223 108.51 -32.21 72.23
CA TYR A 1223 107.16 -31.80 71.89
C TYR A 1223 107.04 -30.27 71.82
N LYS A 1224 106.15 -29.78 70.94
CA LYS A 1224 105.76 -28.37 70.82
C LYS A 1224 104.29 -28.31 70.41
N ILE A 1225 103.56 -27.35 70.94
CA ILE A 1225 102.15 -27.11 70.64
C ILE A 1225 102.03 -25.73 70.00
N LEU A 1226 101.12 -25.55 69.04
CA LEU A 1226 100.66 -24.24 68.56
C LEU A 1226 99.13 -24.16 68.73
N ALA A 1227 98.58 -22.97 68.96
CA ALA A 1227 97.14 -22.72 69.01
C ALA A 1227 96.61 -22.28 67.63
N VAL A 1228 95.30 -22.44 67.38
CA VAL A 1228 94.62 -22.05 66.13
C VAL A 1228 93.22 -21.51 66.45
N ASP A 1229 92.82 -20.38 65.85
CA ASP A 1229 91.50 -19.75 66.01
C ASP A 1229 90.40 -20.36 65.10
N ILE A 1230 89.26 -19.66 64.97
CA ILE A 1230 88.15 -20.05 64.09
C ILE A 1230 88.37 -19.68 62.60
N CYS A 1231 89.20 -18.66 62.34
CA CYS A 1231 89.52 -18.15 61.00
C CYS A 1231 90.68 -18.90 60.33
N GLY A 1232 91.44 -19.68 61.12
CA GLY A 1232 92.56 -20.51 60.71
C GLY A 1232 93.95 -19.93 61.02
N ASN A 1233 94.07 -18.81 61.73
CA ASN A 1233 95.39 -18.25 62.07
C ASN A 1233 96.03 -19.04 63.22
N THR A 1234 97.35 -19.19 63.20
CA THR A 1234 98.10 -20.02 64.15
C THR A 1234 99.02 -19.20 65.05
N SER A 1235 99.14 -19.56 66.33
CA SER A 1235 100.13 -18.96 67.24
C SER A 1235 101.57 -19.16 66.74
N GLY A 1236 102.48 -18.28 67.13
CA GLY A 1236 103.82 -18.19 66.57
C GLY A 1236 104.86 -19.10 67.23
N ASN A 1237 104.71 -19.42 68.53
CA ASN A 1237 105.73 -20.14 69.31
C ASN A 1237 105.25 -21.13 70.37
#